data_AF-A0A1H7S207-F1
#
_entry.id   AF-A0A1H7S207-F1
#
_cell.length_a   1.000
_cell.length_b   1.000
_cell.length_c   1.000
_cell.angle_alpha   90.00
_cell.angle_beta   90.00
_cell.angle_gamma   90.00
#
_symmetry.space_group_name_H-M   'P 1'
#
loop_
_entity.id
_entity.type
_entity.pdbx_description
1 polymer ?
#
loop_
_entity_poly.entity_id
_entity_poly.type
_entity_poly.pdbx_seq_one_letter_code
_entity_poly.pdbx_strand_id
1 'polypeptide(L)'
;MNDVATEQPTCTFAFDPGEWEADRELESPLRGDDSLTDDGQWECPHDPVSGSDHCPFHLLHLPPAERPDGIDQSEALLRVLKEAAECDDRTERRRKKQFVGAAFDTLRLDSVVIDADDNYPLDLRHATIGSLDCTNATVTHEMDLSGATISGESRLHGTFESVRCFGTTVGDLTLDVSRLDDAVFASADCGTVSFEDATVERVDFRDADAECVAFDRASIRRATFDEATIDTARFSFADIRLCDFDDVTFGVGNFYFASFEEADFRGATIDRAVFKDTTFDGAYFNDVSFALANFIHTSISRAHFSGASLGEVSFYESTFEFEADFSDTHLGWASFQDCTFDAADFSGAVLEQAVFRGATFEEADFRGVDPAGALNLKETTVERRLRVRPDVTRAPNDSYVCLQGSTIAGGCLEQPTDGTAIYDVAGATLGTVEFAAPDEVDVLSRIRFYRTRFDAFDYRDDDIDLAANQFEIHRNPDDLGERASSLASYGLALTETRRDEESEFGHAFESGGYEELRDRAAERLARDPDRYHDGGLWDEPDAEGLESTYLYAKNGASKINDNQSAAEFFRLEMSHRRGRYAELAADANSRIEWASYRRRWASNLVLDWVTGYGERPSNVVGTSMLAVALFAALYYVLAPGLYENPLNYGILSIGSFVTLLLGQASKVSIPLINFLSQVEAFLGAFLIALFVFTLTRSINR
;
A
#
# COMPACT_ATOMS: atom_id res chain seq x y z
N MET A 1 45.58 48.39 62.70
CA MET A 1 45.69 46.94 62.92
C MET A 1 44.61 46.35 62.06
N ASN A 2 45.01 45.65 61.01
CA ASN A 2 44.13 45.10 59.98
C ASN A 2 43.13 44.15 60.64
N ASP A 3 41.83 44.41 60.43
CA ASP A 3 40.80 43.39 60.58
C ASP A 3 41.13 42.30 59.56
N VAL A 4 41.65 41.18 60.06
CA VAL A 4 41.67 39.93 59.32
C VAL A 4 40.21 39.53 59.24
N ALA A 5 39.56 39.82 58.11
CA ALA A 5 38.33 39.16 57.74
C ALA A 5 38.65 37.66 57.74
N THR A 6 38.21 36.97 58.79
CA THR A 6 38.16 35.51 58.79
C THR A 6 37.21 35.14 57.67
N GLU A 7 37.76 34.70 56.54
CA GLU A 7 37.00 34.06 55.46
C GLU A 7 36.04 33.06 56.12
N GLN A 8 34.74 33.28 55.92
CA GLN A 8 33.74 32.31 56.36
C GLN A 8 34.09 30.99 55.66
N PRO A 9 34.12 29.86 56.39
CA PRO A 9 34.43 28.58 55.77
C PRO A 9 33.35 28.28 54.74
N THR A 10 33.75 28.06 53.49
CA THR A 10 32.88 27.60 52.40
C THR A 10 33.02 26.09 52.24
N CYS A 11 32.05 25.44 51.60
CA CYS A 11 32.15 24.04 51.20
C CYS A 11 33.42 23.81 50.36
N THR A 12 34.12 22.69 50.62
CA THR A 12 35.36 22.32 49.91
C THR A 12 35.12 21.57 48.60
N PHE A 13 33.87 21.21 48.29
CA PHE A 13 33.53 20.53 47.04
C PHE A 13 33.75 21.46 45.83
N ALA A 14 34.48 20.94 44.85
CA ALA A 14 34.65 21.53 43.53
C ALA A 14 34.31 20.49 42.46
N PHE A 15 33.71 20.95 41.36
CA PHE A 15 33.39 20.12 40.22
C PHE A 15 34.32 20.46 39.06
N ASP A 16 34.92 19.43 38.45
CA ASP A 16 35.78 19.56 37.27
C ASP A 16 35.01 19.11 36.01
N PRO A 17 34.61 20.04 35.12
CA PRO A 17 33.97 19.72 33.86
C PRO A 17 34.76 18.72 33.00
N GLY A 18 36.09 18.79 33.03
CA GLY A 18 36.96 17.93 32.22
C GLY A 18 36.97 16.47 32.66
N GLU A 19 36.75 16.19 33.94
CA GLU A 19 36.62 14.81 34.43
C GLU A 19 35.31 14.17 33.95
N TRP A 20 34.22 14.94 33.89
CA TRP A 20 32.93 14.44 33.41
C TRP A 20 32.95 14.15 31.90
N GLU A 21 33.67 14.99 31.13
CA GLU A 21 33.87 14.85 29.68
C GLU A 21 34.75 13.65 29.30
N ALA A 22 35.66 13.22 30.18
CA ALA A 22 36.71 12.25 29.82
C ALA A 22 36.19 10.89 29.31
N ASP A 23 35.01 10.48 29.77
CA ASP A 23 34.36 9.22 29.42
C ASP A 23 33.10 9.42 28.55
N ARG A 24 32.91 10.62 27.97
CA ARG A 24 31.70 10.99 27.21
C ARG A 24 32.05 11.68 25.91
N GLU A 25 31.18 11.52 24.90
CA GLU A 25 31.29 12.25 23.63
C GLU A 25 30.57 13.62 23.67
N LEU A 26 30.29 14.13 24.88
CA LEU A 26 29.55 15.37 25.12
C LEU A 26 30.43 16.38 25.88
N GLU A 27 30.34 17.66 25.51
CA GLU A 27 30.91 18.75 26.30
C GLU A 27 30.10 18.97 27.58
N SER A 28 30.77 19.29 28.69
CA SER A 28 30.07 19.54 29.95
C SER A 28 29.13 20.75 29.83
N PRO A 29 27.89 20.68 30.37
CA PRO A 29 26.98 21.82 30.47
C PRO A 29 27.49 23.01 31.29
N LEU A 30 28.63 22.86 31.98
CA LEU A 30 29.32 23.95 32.67
C LEU A 30 30.38 24.63 31.81
N ARG A 31 30.74 24.09 30.63
CA ARG A 31 31.74 24.71 29.75
C ARG A 31 31.35 26.14 29.41
N GLY A 32 32.25 27.07 29.68
CA GLY A 32 32.04 28.49 29.41
C GLY A 32 31.11 29.21 30.39
N ASP A 33 30.67 28.54 31.47
CA ASP A 33 29.96 29.19 32.57
C ASP A 33 30.89 30.18 33.28
N ASP A 34 30.41 31.40 33.50
CA ASP A 34 31.16 32.48 34.15
C ASP A 34 31.34 32.26 35.67
N SER A 35 30.73 31.21 36.23
CA SER A 35 30.97 30.76 37.60
C SER A 35 32.18 29.81 37.75
N LEU A 36 32.82 29.42 36.65
CA LEU A 36 34.09 28.69 36.68
C LEU A 36 35.26 29.59 37.13
N THR A 37 36.19 29.01 37.88
CA THR A 37 37.45 29.66 38.26
C THR A 37 38.39 29.81 37.05
N ASP A 38 39.48 30.57 37.22
CA ASP A 38 40.51 30.71 36.18
C ASP A 38 41.14 29.37 35.77
N ASP A 39 41.12 28.38 36.68
CA ASP A 39 41.59 27.01 36.44
C ASP A 39 40.50 26.10 35.81
N GLY A 40 39.30 26.64 35.57
CA GLY A 40 38.21 25.96 34.88
C GLY A 40 37.33 25.08 35.77
N GLN A 41 37.44 25.18 37.09
CA GLN A 41 36.65 24.39 38.05
C GLN A 41 35.49 25.20 38.62
N TRP A 42 34.38 24.52 38.95
CA TRP A 42 33.27 25.15 39.68
C TRP A 42 33.44 24.94 41.18
N GLU A 43 33.34 26.00 41.97
CA GLU A 43 33.42 25.96 43.44
C GLU A 43 32.07 26.22 44.10
N CYS A 44 31.74 25.39 45.10
CA CYS A 44 30.45 25.42 45.79
C CYS A 44 30.25 26.71 46.61
N PRO A 45 29.12 27.44 46.44
CA PRO A 45 28.85 28.70 47.14
C PRO A 45 28.18 28.54 48.52
N HIS A 46 27.94 27.30 48.98
CA HIS A 46 27.16 27.03 50.19
C HIS A 46 28.05 26.81 51.42
N ASP A 47 27.55 27.22 52.58
CA ASP A 47 28.23 27.04 53.85
C ASP A 47 28.28 25.56 54.27
N PRO A 48 29.40 25.08 54.85
CA PRO A 48 29.53 23.73 55.35
C PRO A 48 28.70 23.51 56.62
N VAL A 49 28.25 22.27 56.84
CA VAL A 49 27.56 21.91 58.08
C VAL A 49 28.54 21.83 59.25
N SER A 50 28.05 22.11 60.47
CA SER A 50 28.86 22.04 61.68
C SER A 50 29.50 20.66 61.85
N GLY A 51 30.85 20.60 61.85
CA GLY A 51 31.61 19.36 61.99
C GLY A 51 32.00 18.68 60.68
N SER A 52 31.71 19.29 59.54
CA SER A 52 32.16 18.87 58.21
C SER A 52 32.74 20.06 57.45
N ASP A 53 33.53 19.79 56.42
CA ASP A 53 33.99 20.74 55.40
C ASP A 53 33.11 20.74 54.13
N HIS A 54 32.00 20.00 54.16
CA HIS A 54 31.00 19.91 53.10
C HIS A 54 29.67 20.54 53.52
N CYS A 55 28.98 21.19 52.58
CA CYS A 55 27.61 21.67 52.78
C CYS A 55 26.61 20.51 52.75
N PRO A 56 25.33 20.72 53.15
CA PRO A 56 24.31 19.67 53.16
C PRO A 56 24.20 18.87 51.85
N PHE A 57 24.44 19.53 50.72
CA PHE A 57 24.24 18.99 49.37
C PHE A 57 25.40 18.12 48.88
N HIS A 58 26.60 18.24 49.46
CA HIS A 58 27.78 17.47 49.04
C HIS A 58 28.22 16.43 50.06
N LEU A 59 27.44 16.21 51.14
CA LEU A 59 27.75 15.22 52.17
C LEU A 59 27.83 13.78 51.66
N LEU A 60 27.06 13.41 50.63
CA LEU A 60 27.04 12.04 50.13
C LEU A 60 28.29 11.66 49.33
N HIS A 61 29.13 12.63 48.95
CA HIS A 61 30.47 12.38 48.40
C HIS A 61 31.46 11.91 49.46
N LEU A 62 31.18 12.18 50.73
CA LEU A 62 32.00 11.69 51.85
C LEU A 62 31.70 10.21 52.15
N PRO A 63 32.67 9.45 52.69
CA PRO A 63 32.42 8.12 53.22
C PRO A 63 31.30 8.12 54.28
N PRO A 64 30.46 7.07 54.37
CA PRO A 64 29.34 7.03 55.32
C PRO A 64 29.69 7.31 56.79
N ALA A 65 30.92 7.00 57.22
CA ALA A 65 31.39 7.23 58.59
C ALA A 65 31.67 8.71 58.93
N GLU A 66 31.79 9.58 57.92
CA GLU A 66 32.13 10.99 58.04
C GLU A 66 30.92 11.91 57.84
N ARG A 67 29.75 11.33 57.49
CA ARG A 67 28.51 12.06 57.23
C ARG A 67 27.83 12.45 58.56
N PRO A 68 27.56 13.74 58.81
CA PRO A 68 26.75 14.16 59.96
C PRO A 68 25.31 13.63 59.84
N ASP A 69 24.79 13.08 60.95
CA ASP A 69 23.42 12.53 61.01
C ASP A 69 22.34 13.62 61.06
N GLY A 70 21.14 13.29 60.55
CA GLY A 70 19.93 14.10 60.74
C GLY A 70 19.83 15.36 59.88
N ILE A 71 20.64 15.46 58.83
CA ILE A 71 20.55 16.53 57.83
C ILE A 71 19.55 16.09 56.74
N ASP A 72 18.46 16.85 56.59
CA ASP A 72 17.53 16.69 55.47
C ASP A 72 17.95 17.64 54.34
N GLN A 73 18.46 17.08 53.25
CA GLN A 73 18.93 17.87 52.10
C GLN A 73 17.79 18.60 51.39
N SER A 74 16.57 18.07 51.42
CA SER A 74 15.39 18.71 50.80
C SER A 74 14.98 19.95 51.59
N GLU A 75 14.90 19.85 52.92
CA GLU A 75 14.61 21.00 53.78
C GLU A 75 15.69 22.08 53.68
N ALA A 76 16.97 21.67 53.61
CA ALA A 76 18.10 22.58 53.41
C ALA A 76 17.99 23.34 52.07
N LEU A 77 17.65 22.65 50.97
CA LEU A 77 17.48 23.28 49.66
C LEU A 77 16.35 24.30 49.68
N LEU A 78 15.18 23.94 50.22
CA LEU A 78 14.03 24.85 50.31
C LEU A 78 14.32 26.10 51.15
N ARG A 79 15.15 25.97 52.19
CA ARG A 79 15.61 27.12 52.97
C ARG A 79 16.50 28.04 52.12
N VAL A 80 17.46 27.49 51.39
CA VAL A 80 18.34 28.28 50.51
C VAL A 80 17.54 28.99 49.42
N LEU A 81 16.54 28.33 48.82
CA LEU A 81 15.69 28.97 47.82
C LEU A 81 14.87 30.13 48.38
N LYS A 82 14.35 30.03 49.61
CA LYS A 82 13.69 31.15 50.30
C LYS A 82 14.66 32.30 50.56
N GLU A 83 15.86 32.00 51.03
CA GLU A 83 16.91 33.00 51.26
C GLU A 83 17.34 33.68 49.95
N ALA A 84 17.41 32.94 48.84
CA ALA A 84 17.70 33.50 47.52
C ALA A 84 16.57 34.43 47.04
N ALA A 85 15.30 34.05 47.21
CA ALA A 85 14.17 34.89 46.84
C ALA A 85 14.13 36.23 47.62
N GLU A 86 14.67 36.26 48.83
CA GLU A 86 14.78 37.46 49.68
C GLU A 86 16.08 38.27 49.44
N CYS A 87 17.00 37.78 48.60
CA CYS A 87 18.32 38.38 48.38
C CYS A 87 18.24 39.51 47.33
N ASP A 88 18.68 40.73 47.69
CA ASP A 88 18.69 41.89 46.78
C ASP A 88 19.85 41.85 45.75
N ASP A 89 20.97 41.18 46.06
CA ASP A 89 22.11 41.11 45.17
C ASP A 89 21.91 40.03 44.10
N ARG A 90 21.90 40.45 42.83
CA ARG A 90 21.66 39.57 41.68
C ARG A 90 22.70 38.45 41.51
N THR A 91 23.95 38.70 41.89
CA THR A 91 25.05 37.73 41.76
C THR A 91 24.99 36.71 42.89
N GLU A 92 24.77 37.18 44.11
CA GLU A 92 24.59 36.32 45.28
C GLU A 92 23.34 35.45 45.11
N ARG A 93 22.23 36.03 44.64
CA ARG A 93 21.00 35.29 44.34
C ARG A 93 21.23 34.17 43.33
N ARG A 94 21.95 34.46 42.22
CA ARG A 94 22.31 33.46 41.22
C ARG A 94 23.17 32.36 41.82
N ARG A 95 24.25 32.70 42.55
CA ARG A 95 25.14 31.74 43.20
C ARG A 95 24.40 30.85 44.20
N LYS A 96 23.47 31.40 45.00
CA LYS A 96 22.65 30.62 45.95
C LYS A 96 21.74 29.57 45.28
N LYS A 97 21.37 29.74 44.01
CA LYS A 97 20.58 28.76 43.26
C LYS A 97 21.42 27.66 42.58
N GLN A 98 22.76 27.68 42.72
CA GLN A 98 23.66 26.68 42.15
C GLN A 98 23.94 25.54 43.13
N PHE A 99 23.49 24.34 42.79
CA PHE A 99 23.66 23.08 43.51
C PHE A 99 24.41 22.05 42.66
N VAL A 100 25.40 22.53 41.89
CA VAL A 100 26.16 21.70 40.95
C VAL A 100 26.84 20.53 41.66
N GLY A 101 26.73 19.33 41.11
CA GLY A 101 27.31 18.12 41.68
C GLY A 101 26.69 17.71 43.02
N ALA A 102 25.55 18.29 43.42
CA ALA A 102 24.87 17.91 44.65
C ALA A 102 24.39 16.46 44.62
N ALA A 103 24.34 15.81 45.77
CA ALA A 103 23.91 14.43 45.89
C ALA A 103 22.75 14.30 46.89
N PHE A 104 21.68 13.63 46.46
CA PHE A 104 20.44 13.43 47.20
C PHE A 104 20.04 11.95 47.15
N ASP A 105 19.78 11.31 48.30
CA ASP A 105 19.12 9.99 48.30
C ASP A 105 17.67 10.11 47.82
N THR A 106 16.98 11.18 48.24
CA THR A 106 15.66 11.57 47.76
C THR A 106 15.53 13.09 47.86
N LEU A 107 15.15 13.75 46.77
CA LEU A 107 14.85 15.17 46.72
C LEU A 107 13.33 15.37 46.69
N ARG A 108 12.76 15.88 47.79
CA ARG A 108 11.32 16.15 47.92
C ARG A 108 11.03 17.63 47.77
N LEU A 109 10.27 17.96 46.73
CA LEU A 109 9.77 19.28 46.40
C LEU A 109 8.23 19.24 46.22
N ASP A 110 7.57 18.34 46.93
CA ASP A 110 6.13 18.15 46.84
C ASP A 110 5.35 19.36 47.36
N SER A 111 4.34 19.80 46.60
CA SER A 111 3.48 20.95 46.92
C SER A 111 4.24 22.27 47.14
N VAL A 112 5.44 22.40 46.59
CA VAL A 112 6.28 23.60 46.70
C VAL A 112 5.95 24.58 45.58
N VAL A 113 6.01 25.88 45.90
CA VAL A 113 6.02 26.96 44.91
C VAL A 113 7.42 27.56 44.89
N ILE A 114 8.13 27.36 43.79
CA ILE A 114 9.42 27.98 43.49
C ILE A 114 9.13 29.09 42.48
N ASP A 115 9.01 30.31 43.01
CA ASP A 115 8.72 31.53 42.23
C ASP A 115 9.55 32.69 42.78
N ALA A 116 10.11 33.50 41.90
CA ALA A 116 10.99 34.62 42.20
C ALA A 116 10.98 35.65 41.05
N ASP A 117 11.30 36.90 41.35
CA ASP A 117 11.37 37.99 40.35
C ASP A 117 12.74 38.00 39.65
N ASP A 118 13.13 36.86 39.06
CA ASP A 118 14.31 36.69 38.21
C ASP A 118 14.13 35.49 37.27
N ASN A 119 15.16 35.17 36.47
CA ASN A 119 15.15 34.06 35.53
C ASN A 119 16.32 33.09 35.80
N TYR A 120 16.88 33.08 37.01
CA TYR A 120 18.00 32.19 37.33
C TYR A 120 17.48 30.78 37.59
N PRO A 121 18.03 29.75 36.92
CA PRO A 121 17.55 28.38 37.05
C PRO A 121 17.77 27.85 38.47
N LEU A 122 16.95 26.86 38.85
CA LEU A 122 17.31 25.90 39.89
C LEU A 122 18.38 24.98 39.29
N ASP A 123 19.64 25.32 39.52
CA ASP A 123 20.80 24.68 38.87
C ASP A 123 21.23 23.44 39.67
N LEU A 124 20.81 22.28 39.18
CA LEU A 124 21.12 20.94 39.69
C LEU A 124 22.03 20.18 38.69
N ARG A 125 22.82 20.91 37.88
CA ARG A 125 23.70 20.29 36.89
C ARG A 125 24.66 19.32 37.56
N HIS A 126 24.88 18.17 36.93
CA HIS A 126 25.73 17.09 37.45
C HIS A 126 25.33 16.52 38.82
N ALA A 127 24.12 16.79 39.30
CA ALA A 127 23.65 16.22 40.55
C ALA A 127 23.45 14.70 40.46
N THR A 128 23.59 13.99 41.58
CA THR A 128 23.20 12.58 41.71
C THR A 128 21.95 12.49 42.58
N ILE A 129 20.83 12.04 42.01
CA ILE A 129 19.54 12.01 42.68
C ILE A 129 19.02 10.58 42.69
N GLY A 130 18.82 10.02 43.89
CA GLY A 130 18.23 8.70 44.05
C GLY A 130 16.77 8.67 43.60
N SER A 131 15.95 9.61 44.06
CA SER A 131 14.59 9.85 43.56
C SER A 131 14.19 11.32 43.70
N LEU A 132 13.39 11.82 42.77
CA LEU A 132 12.89 13.20 42.74
C LEU A 132 11.36 13.22 42.81
N ASP A 133 10.79 13.87 43.81
CA ASP A 133 9.34 14.01 43.96
C ASP A 133 8.94 15.48 43.95
N CYS A 134 8.39 15.94 42.85
CA CYS A 134 7.83 17.29 42.69
C CYS A 134 6.30 17.24 42.54
N THR A 135 5.63 16.31 43.23
CA THR A 135 4.17 16.17 43.13
C THR A 135 3.44 17.45 43.59
N ASN A 136 2.55 17.97 42.74
CA ASN A 136 1.82 19.23 42.92
C ASN A 136 2.72 20.47 43.07
N ALA A 137 3.92 20.47 42.50
CA ALA A 137 4.80 21.62 42.54
C ALA A 137 4.43 22.69 41.49
N THR A 138 4.77 23.94 41.78
CA THR A 138 4.78 25.04 40.80
C THR A 138 6.18 25.60 40.74
N VAL A 139 6.88 25.38 39.63
CA VAL A 139 8.25 25.87 39.40
C VAL A 139 8.25 26.79 38.18
N THR A 140 8.30 28.10 38.42
CA THR A 140 8.20 29.13 37.37
C THR A 140 9.56 29.49 36.76
N HIS A 141 10.62 28.80 37.14
CA HIS A 141 11.97 28.99 36.63
C HIS A 141 12.43 27.67 35.99
N GLU A 142 13.43 27.74 35.13
CA GLU A 142 14.08 26.55 34.60
C GLU A 142 14.66 25.69 35.73
N MET A 143 14.35 24.40 35.73
CA MET A 143 15.03 23.39 36.53
C MET A 143 16.10 22.73 35.65
N ASP A 144 17.37 23.03 35.91
CA ASP A 144 18.49 22.53 35.10
C ASP A 144 19.13 21.32 35.77
N LEU A 145 18.86 20.14 35.21
CA LEU A 145 19.38 18.83 35.59
C LEU A 145 20.45 18.33 34.61
N SER A 146 21.04 19.21 33.79
CA SER A 146 21.95 18.78 32.73
C SER A 146 23.16 18.03 33.28
N GLY A 147 23.49 16.88 32.67
CA GLY A 147 24.58 16.00 33.10
C GLY A 147 24.36 15.31 34.44
N ALA A 148 23.17 15.41 35.03
CA ALA A 148 22.81 14.73 36.28
C ALA A 148 22.61 13.22 36.08
N THR A 149 22.55 12.49 37.20
CA THR A 149 22.14 11.07 37.24
C THR A 149 20.95 10.91 38.17
N ILE A 150 19.84 10.41 37.65
CA ILE A 150 18.60 10.17 38.38
C ILE A 150 18.31 8.67 38.35
N SER A 151 18.66 7.95 39.41
CA SER A 151 18.73 6.48 39.37
C SER A 151 17.43 5.74 39.72
N GLY A 152 16.45 6.42 40.33
CA GLY A 152 15.21 5.81 40.80
C GLY A 152 13.97 6.57 40.32
N GLU A 153 12.80 5.99 40.56
CA GLU A 153 11.51 6.53 40.13
C GLU A 153 11.35 7.99 40.57
N SER A 154 11.16 8.85 39.59
CA SER A 154 11.07 10.29 39.77
C SER A 154 9.81 10.85 39.12
N ARG A 155 9.19 11.86 39.74
CA ARG A 155 7.94 12.45 39.27
C ARG A 155 7.97 13.97 39.31
N LEU A 156 7.67 14.57 38.16
CA LEU A 156 7.45 15.99 37.96
C LEU A 156 5.98 16.24 37.60
N HIS A 157 5.11 16.19 38.60
CA HIS A 157 3.68 16.41 38.42
C HIS A 157 3.30 17.80 38.94
N GLY A 158 2.94 18.73 38.06
CA GLY A 158 2.71 20.12 38.45
C GLY A 158 2.75 21.09 37.28
N THR A 159 3.05 22.36 37.56
CA THR A 159 3.32 23.37 36.54
C THR A 159 4.80 23.71 36.55
N PHE A 160 5.44 23.55 35.40
CA PHE A 160 6.86 23.81 35.20
C PHE A 160 7.01 24.71 33.97
N GLU A 161 7.81 25.75 34.04
CA GLU A 161 8.11 26.57 32.84
C GLU A 161 9.06 25.80 31.91
N SER A 162 10.20 25.37 32.45
CA SER A 162 11.25 24.66 31.72
C SER A 162 11.91 23.59 32.60
N VAL A 163 12.15 22.41 32.03
CA VAL A 163 12.97 21.36 32.65
C VAL A 163 14.04 20.95 31.65
N ARG A 164 15.32 21.12 32.01
CA ARG A 164 16.47 20.74 31.16
C ARG A 164 17.18 19.53 31.74
N CYS A 165 17.12 18.41 31.03
CA CYS A 165 17.79 17.13 31.27
C CYS A 165 18.81 16.83 30.16
N PHE A 166 19.55 17.84 29.68
CA PHE A 166 20.53 17.65 28.62
C PHE A 166 21.69 16.75 29.07
N GLY A 167 22.00 15.69 28.33
CA GLY A 167 23.08 14.75 28.69
C GLY A 167 22.87 14.05 30.03
N THR A 168 21.64 14.02 30.54
CA THR A 168 21.28 13.41 31.83
C THR A 168 21.12 11.90 31.67
N THR A 169 21.58 11.12 32.64
CA THR A 169 21.19 9.71 32.76
C THR A 169 19.99 9.63 33.70
N VAL A 170 18.84 9.17 33.21
CA VAL A 170 17.59 9.08 33.99
C VAL A 170 17.02 7.67 33.88
N GLY A 171 16.70 7.05 35.01
CA GLY A 171 15.99 5.77 35.04
C GLY A 171 14.56 5.96 34.58
N ASP A 172 13.65 6.18 35.53
CA ASP A 172 12.24 6.43 35.23
C ASP A 172 11.84 7.85 35.67
N LEU A 173 11.28 8.63 34.74
CA LEU A 173 10.79 9.98 34.98
C LEU A 173 9.35 10.16 34.48
N THR A 174 8.46 10.45 35.41
CA THR A 174 7.04 10.70 35.14
C THR A 174 6.73 12.19 35.21
N LEU A 175 6.37 12.79 34.07
CA LEU A 175 5.85 14.15 33.92
C LEU A 175 4.34 14.16 33.62
N ASP A 176 3.62 13.09 33.96
CA ASP A 176 2.18 12.96 33.70
C ASP A 176 1.37 14.11 34.30
N VAL A 177 0.30 14.50 33.59
CA VAL A 177 -0.65 15.55 34.02
C VAL A 177 0.05 16.91 34.27
N SER A 178 1.25 17.11 33.73
CA SER A 178 1.97 18.38 33.84
C SER A 178 1.55 19.37 32.76
N ARG A 179 1.74 20.66 33.07
CA ARG A 179 1.81 21.73 32.07
C ARG A 179 3.26 22.18 31.99
N LEU A 180 3.85 22.03 30.82
CA LEU A 180 5.25 22.31 30.56
C LEU A 180 5.38 23.08 29.24
N ASP A 181 6.08 24.20 29.24
CA ASP A 181 6.31 24.94 28.01
C ASP A 181 7.53 24.38 27.27
N ASP A 182 8.61 24.07 27.99
CA ASP A 182 9.86 23.54 27.47
C ASP A 182 10.37 22.32 28.26
N ALA A 183 10.61 21.19 27.59
CA ALA A 183 11.30 20.04 28.17
C ALA A 183 12.49 19.66 27.29
N VAL A 184 13.70 19.64 27.81
CA VAL A 184 14.89 19.30 27.03
C VAL A 184 15.49 18.00 27.55
N PHE A 185 15.49 16.97 26.73
CA PHE A 185 16.11 15.66 26.94
C PHE A 185 17.20 15.38 25.89
N ALA A 186 17.67 16.43 25.19
CA ALA A 186 18.67 16.24 24.16
C ALA A 186 19.94 15.56 24.70
N SER A 187 20.42 14.56 23.96
CA SER A 187 21.54 13.69 24.32
C SER A 187 21.40 12.96 25.67
N ALA A 188 20.19 12.86 26.22
CA ALA A 188 19.94 12.12 27.46
C ALA A 188 19.90 10.61 27.23
N ASP A 189 20.30 9.85 28.25
CA ASP A 189 20.16 8.39 28.33
C ASP A 189 19.04 8.09 29.33
N CYS A 190 17.91 7.61 28.82
CA CYS A 190 16.67 7.46 29.55
C CYS A 190 16.21 6.00 29.61
N GLY A 191 15.73 5.54 30.77
CA GLY A 191 14.87 4.36 30.84
C GLY A 191 13.48 4.73 30.30
N THR A 192 12.54 5.03 31.20
CA THR A 192 11.20 5.47 30.82
C THR A 192 10.99 6.97 31.07
N VAL A 193 10.57 7.72 30.05
CA VAL A 193 10.06 9.09 30.21
C VAL A 193 8.58 9.13 29.84
N SER A 194 7.74 9.51 30.81
CA SER A 194 6.28 9.53 30.65
C SER A 194 5.74 10.95 30.72
N PHE A 195 4.89 11.31 29.77
CA PHE A 195 4.12 12.55 29.67
C PHE A 195 2.63 12.22 29.49
N GLU A 196 2.16 11.10 30.05
CA GLU A 196 0.77 10.69 29.89
C GLU A 196 -0.17 11.80 30.40
N ASP A 197 -1.22 12.11 29.63
CA ASP A 197 -2.18 13.17 29.93
C ASP A 197 -1.56 14.60 30.10
N ALA A 198 -0.30 14.82 29.71
CA ALA A 198 0.37 16.12 29.83
C ALA A 198 -0.01 17.09 28.68
N THR A 199 0.20 18.38 28.90
CA THR A 199 0.19 19.41 27.84
C THR A 199 1.57 20.02 27.72
N VAL A 200 2.22 19.80 26.58
CA VAL A 200 3.60 20.25 26.34
C VAL A 200 3.73 20.98 25.00
N GLU A 201 4.31 22.17 24.98
CA GLU A 201 4.40 22.98 23.76
C GLU A 201 5.71 22.81 23.00
N ARG A 202 6.81 22.47 23.67
CA ARG A 202 8.11 22.14 23.06
C ARG A 202 8.81 21.08 23.90
N VAL A 203 9.13 19.96 23.26
CA VAL A 203 9.94 18.89 23.85
C VAL A 203 11.09 18.59 22.91
N ASP A 204 12.30 18.52 23.42
CA ASP A 204 13.50 18.28 22.63
C ASP A 204 14.17 16.98 23.08
N PHE A 205 14.04 15.93 22.27
CA PHE A 205 14.65 14.62 22.45
C PHE A 205 15.81 14.38 21.48
N ARG A 206 16.37 15.43 20.87
CA ARG A 206 17.45 15.26 19.88
C ARG A 206 18.62 14.46 20.40
N ASP A 207 19.12 13.52 19.60
CA ASP A 207 20.23 12.64 19.97
C ASP A 207 20.01 11.82 21.26
N ALA A 208 18.77 11.73 21.78
CA ALA A 208 18.50 11.00 23.01
C ALA A 208 18.40 9.48 22.76
N ASP A 209 18.80 8.69 23.75
CA ASP A 209 18.57 7.25 23.81
C ASP A 209 17.53 6.97 24.90
N ALA A 210 16.43 6.31 24.57
CA ALA A 210 15.39 5.98 25.53
C ALA A 210 14.81 4.57 25.36
N GLU A 211 14.69 3.81 26.45
CA GLU A 211 13.99 2.52 26.43
C GLU A 211 12.49 2.73 26.11
N CYS A 212 11.88 3.77 26.70
CA CYS A 212 10.46 4.04 26.51
C CYS A 212 10.14 5.53 26.62
N VAL A 213 9.39 6.05 25.64
CA VAL A 213 8.78 7.38 25.72
C VAL A 213 7.27 7.26 25.58
N ALA A 214 6.54 7.72 26.59
CA ALA A 214 5.09 7.62 26.67
C ALA A 214 4.41 8.98 26.64
N PHE A 215 3.53 9.17 25.68
CA PHE A 215 2.72 10.37 25.44
C PHE A 215 1.23 10.02 25.31
N ASP A 216 0.79 8.88 25.86
CA ASP A 216 -0.61 8.49 25.75
C ASP A 216 -1.53 9.59 26.31
N ARG A 217 -2.53 9.99 25.50
CA ARG A 217 -3.49 11.07 25.80
C ARG A 217 -2.87 12.45 26.00
N ALA A 218 -1.60 12.64 25.67
CA ALA A 218 -0.92 13.94 25.76
C ALA A 218 -1.34 14.87 24.61
N SER A 219 -1.24 16.18 24.85
CA SER A 219 -1.26 17.18 23.78
C SER A 219 0.13 17.78 23.67
N ILE A 220 0.79 17.48 22.56
CA ILE A 220 2.14 17.91 22.23
C ILE A 220 2.10 18.78 20.99
N ARG A 221 2.81 19.89 21.03
CA ARG A 221 3.14 20.66 19.83
C ARG A 221 4.65 20.74 19.71
N ARG A 222 5.15 20.87 18.48
CA ARG A 222 6.55 21.26 18.20
C ARG A 222 7.59 20.48 19.02
N ALA A 223 7.37 19.19 19.22
CA ALA A 223 8.38 18.32 19.78
C ALA A 223 9.37 17.91 18.67
N THR A 224 10.62 17.72 19.05
CA THR A 224 11.70 17.31 18.14
C THR A 224 12.35 16.05 18.67
N PHE A 225 12.44 15.04 17.81
CA PHE A 225 13.04 13.72 18.07
C PHE A 225 14.17 13.42 17.07
N ASP A 226 14.73 14.46 16.44
CA ASP A 226 15.75 14.35 15.42
C ASP A 226 16.96 13.54 15.91
N GLU A 227 17.34 12.52 15.13
CA GLU A 227 18.38 11.53 15.45
C GLU A 227 18.19 10.75 16.78
N ALA A 228 17.01 10.77 17.41
CA ALA A 228 16.76 10.05 18.66
C ALA A 228 16.58 8.54 18.42
N THR A 229 17.04 7.71 19.37
CA THR A 229 16.80 6.26 19.39
C THR A 229 15.86 5.91 20.53
N ILE A 230 14.68 5.39 20.19
CA ILE A 230 13.61 5.08 21.15
C ILE A 230 13.12 3.65 20.92
N ASP A 231 13.38 2.75 21.88
CA ASP A 231 12.99 1.35 21.76
C ASP A 231 11.46 1.17 21.72
N THR A 232 10.74 1.86 22.61
CA THR A 232 9.28 1.83 22.68
C THR A 232 8.66 3.22 22.69
N ALA A 233 7.87 3.52 21.66
CA ALA A 233 7.12 4.76 21.52
C ALA A 233 5.62 4.53 21.76
N ARG A 234 5.01 5.27 22.69
CA ARG A 234 3.56 5.20 22.98
C ARG A 234 2.90 6.56 22.83
N PHE A 235 1.94 6.65 21.92
CA PHE A 235 1.24 7.89 21.57
C PHE A 235 -0.27 7.68 21.45
N SER A 236 -0.84 6.70 22.15
CA SER A 236 -2.27 6.39 21.99
C SER A 236 -3.12 7.59 22.40
N PHE A 237 -4.04 8.03 21.55
CA PHE A 237 -4.89 9.21 21.73
C PHE A 237 -4.12 10.53 21.86
N ALA A 238 -2.86 10.59 21.43
CA ALA A 238 -2.04 11.79 21.49
C ALA A 238 -2.37 12.76 20.33
N ASP A 239 -2.29 14.06 20.63
CA ASP A 239 -2.31 15.14 19.64
C ASP A 239 -0.87 15.61 19.43
N ILE A 240 -0.24 15.31 18.29
CA ILE A 240 1.21 15.45 18.05
C ILE A 240 1.51 16.27 16.80
N ARG A 241 0.93 17.46 16.77
CA ARG A 241 0.97 18.32 15.59
C ARG A 241 2.26 19.11 15.52
N LEU A 242 2.75 19.32 14.29
CA LEU A 242 3.99 20.05 14.02
C LEU A 242 5.20 19.43 14.73
N CYS A 243 5.16 18.13 15.01
CA CYS A 243 6.28 17.42 15.63
C CYS A 243 7.24 16.95 14.54
N ASP A 244 8.51 16.97 14.89
CA ASP A 244 9.64 16.66 14.04
C ASP A 244 10.26 15.34 14.50
N PHE A 245 10.23 14.35 13.62
CA PHE A 245 10.76 13.01 13.77
C PHE A 245 11.78 12.70 12.66
N ASP A 246 12.45 13.73 12.10
CA ASP A 246 13.51 13.54 11.09
C ASP A 246 14.56 12.54 11.61
N ASP A 247 14.93 11.53 10.82
CA ASP A 247 15.94 10.52 11.15
C ASP A 247 15.77 9.78 12.52
N VAL A 248 14.58 9.82 13.13
CA VAL A 248 14.32 9.10 14.39
C VAL A 248 14.34 7.58 14.19
N THR A 249 14.82 6.84 15.17
CA THR A 249 14.71 5.38 15.22
C THR A 249 13.71 4.93 16.29
N PHE A 250 12.61 4.31 15.86
CA PHE A 250 11.63 3.66 16.74
C PHE A 250 11.71 2.13 16.62
N GLY A 251 11.93 1.43 17.73
CA GLY A 251 11.92 -0.03 17.76
C GLY A 251 10.53 -0.65 17.70
N VAL A 252 9.59 -0.17 18.52
CA VAL A 252 8.17 -0.54 18.50
C VAL A 252 7.33 0.70 18.77
N GLY A 253 6.35 0.97 17.91
CA GLY A 253 5.48 2.13 18.02
C GLY A 253 4.01 1.78 18.22
N ASN A 254 3.33 2.45 19.15
CA ASN A 254 1.90 2.37 19.32
C ASN A 254 1.24 3.76 19.22
N PHE A 255 0.43 3.95 18.18
CA PHE A 255 -0.17 5.23 17.83
C PHE A 255 -1.70 5.17 17.73
N TYR A 256 -2.40 4.27 18.44
CA TYR A 256 -3.87 4.16 18.36
C TYR A 256 -4.56 5.53 18.53
N PHE A 257 -5.42 5.94 17.61
CA PHE A 257 -6.21 7.18 17.68
C PHE A 257 -5.38 8.48 17.78
N ALA A 258 -4.10 8.46 17.39
CA ALA A 258 -3.24 9.65 17.37
C ALA A 258 -3.51 10.55 16.15
N SER A 259 -3.21 11.84 16.29
CA SER A 259 -3.33 12.85 15.23
C SER A 259 -1.98 13.50 14.90
N PHE A 260 -1.58 13.39 13.64
CA PHE A 260 -0.30 13.86 13.09
C PHE A 260 -0.53 14.94 12.00
N GLU A 261 -1.02 16.11 12.41
CA GLU A 261 -1.13 17.26 11.50
C GLU A 261 0.27 17.84 11.28
N GLU A 262 0.71 17.90 10.01
CA GLU A 262 2.00 18.46 9.58
C GLU A 262 3.20 17.89 10.37
N ALA A 263 3.17 16.60 10.71
CA ALA A 263 4.30 15.90 11.32
C ALA A 263 5.34 15.50 10.26
N ASP A 264 6.61 15.53 10.64
CA ASP A 264 7.74 15.23 9.75
C ASP A 264 8.40 13.91 10.17
N PHE A 265 8.42 12.92 9.28
CA PHE A 265 9.03 11.59 9.47
C PHE A 265 10.10 11.31 8.40
N ARG A 266 10.69 12.36 7.81
CA ARG A 266 11.72 12.18 6.79
C ARG A 266 12.89 11.36 7.36
N GLY A 267 13.40 10.39 6.60
CA GLY A 267 14.50 9.52 7.03
C GLY A 267 14.24 8.60 8.23
N ALA A 268 13.10 8.71 8.91
CA ALA A 268 12.82 7.95 10.12
C ALA A 268 12.83 6.43 9.86
N THR A 269 13.36 5.66 10.83
CA THR A 269 13.35 4.19 10.82
C THR A 269 12.43 3.67 11.90
N ILE A 270 11.34 3.00 11.50
CA ILE A 270 10.30 2.57 12.42
C ILE A 270 10.00 1.08 12.23
N ASP A 271 10.40 0.25 13.20
CA ASP A 271 10.07 -1.18 13.25
C ASP A 271 8.74 -1.41 13.99
N ARG A 272 7.92 -2.33 13.46
CA ARG A 272 6.67 -2.85 14.07
C ARG A 272 5.74 -1.79 14.68
N ALA A 273 5.53 -0.66 14.01
CA ALA A 273 4.55 0.33 14.46
C ALA A 273 3.11 -0.05 14.14
N VAL A 274 2.18 0.34 15.02
CA VAL A 274 0.73 0.21 14.79
C VAL A 274 0.08 1.59 14.82
N PHE A 275 -0.41 2.01 13.65
CA PHE A 275 -1.23 3.19 13.42
C PHE A 275 -2.65 2.74 13.16
N LYS A 276 -3.51 2.75 14.19
CA LYS A 276 -4.90 2.36 14.02
C LYS A 276 -5.82 3.51 14.38
N ASP A 277 -6.80 3.75 13.50
CA ASP A 277 -7.77 4.84 13.62
C ASP A 277 -7.07 6.22 13.75
N THR A 278 -5.93 6.42 13.06
CA THR A 278 -5.11 7.65 13.10
C THR A 278 -5.42 8.60 11.96
N THR A 279 -5.05 9.87 12.14
CA THR A 279 -5.16 10.90 11.10
C THR A 279 -3.81 11.54 10.80
N PHE A 280 -3.45 11.57 9.53
CA PHE A 280 -2.30 12.29 8.99
C PHE A 280 -2.80 13.35 8.02
N ASP A 281 -2.50 14.62 8.28
CA ASP A 281 -2.84 15.70 7.35
C ASP A 281 -1.60 16.54 7.06
N GLY A 282 -1.07 16.43 5.84
CA GLY A 282 0.17 17.10 5.43
C GLY A 282 1.44 16.50 6.03
N ALA A 283 1.44 15.20 6.36
CA ALA A 283 2.60 14.53 6.92
C ALA A 283 3.66 14.20 5.86
N TYR A 284 4.95 14.31 6.22
CA TYR A 284 6.07 14.00 5.35
C TYR A 284 6.67 12.64 5.72
N PHE A 285 6.70 11.70 4.78
CA PHE A 285 7.26 10.36 4.91
C PHE A 285 8.36 10.09 3.86
N ASN A 286 8.98 11.15 3.31
CA ASN A 286 10.00 10.95 2.28
C ASN A 286 11.18 10.20 2.88
N ASP A 287 11.70 9.21 2.15
CA ASP A 287 12.83 8.39 2.57
C ASP A 287 12.63 7.64 3.91
N VAL A 288 11.39 7.55 4.44
CA VAL A 288 11.09 6.78 5.66
C VAL A 288 11.32 5.29 5.42
N SER A 289 11.77 4.58 6.45
CA SER A 289 11.88 3.12 6.46
C SER A 289 10.94 2.51 7.50
N PHE A 290 9.80 1.99 7.04
CA PHE A 290 8.91 1.20 7.86
C PHE A 290 9.17 -0.30 7.65
N ALA A 291 9.41 -1.03 8.74
CA ALA A 291 9.45 -2.48 8.73
C ALA A 291 8.24 -3.03 9.50
N LEU A 292 7.43 -3.88 8.86
CA LEU A 292 6.28 -4.57 9.51
C LEU A 292 5.25 -3.62 10.16
N ALA A 293 5.12 -2.39 9.64
CA ALA A 293 4.17 -1.40 10.17
C ALA A 293 2.73 -1.68 9.72
N ASN A 294 1.76 -1.37 10.57
CA ASN A 294 0.34 -1.57 10.30
C ASN A 294 -0.44 -0.26 10.45
N PHE A 295 -0.91 0.26 9.33
CA PHE A 295 -1.88 1.33 9.19
C PHE A 295 -3.27 0.72 8.98
N ILE A 296 -4.15 0.85 9.97
CA ILE A 296 -5.49 0.25 9.98
C ILE A 296 -6.53 1.34 10.17
N HIS A 297 -7.45 1.51 9.23
CA HIS A 297 -8.49 2.54 9.29
C HIS A 297 -7.90 3.96 9.43
N THR A 298 -6.80 4.23 8.74
CA THR A 298 -6.13 5.53 8.83
C THR A 298 -6.69 6.50 7.79
N SER A 299 -6.74 7.79 8.13
CA SER A 299 -7.07 8.87 7.19
C SER A 299 -5.79 9.64 6.89
N ILE A 300 -5.37 9.61 5.63
CA ILE A 300 -4.11 10.19 5.17
C ILE A 300 -4.43 11.21 4.09
N SER A 301 -4.25 12.50 4.37
CA SER A 301 -4.47 13.58 3.41
C SER A 301 -3.17 14.32 3.13
N ARG A 302 -2.89 14.61 1.85
CA ARG A 302 -1.71 15.40 1.42
C ARG A 302 -0.38 14.84 1.93
N ALA A 303 -0.23 13.52 1.99
CA ALA A 303 0.98 12.87 2.46
C ALA A 303 1.97 12.59 1.33
N HIS A 304 3.26 12.65 1.66
CA HIS A 304 4.36 12.46 0.72
C HIS A 304 5.19 11.23 1.11
N PHE A 305 5.16 10.17 0.32
CA PHE A 305 5.93 8.95 0.55
C PHE A 305 7.09 8.77 -0.44
N SER A 306 7.44 9.78 -1.25
CA SER A 306 8.47 9.62 -2.29
C SER A 306 9.79 9.06 -1.72
N GLY A 307 10.35 8.04 -2.37
CA GLY A 307 11.57 7.36 -1.91
C GLY A 307 11.44 6.47 -0.67
N ALA A 308 10.27 6.38 -0.03
CA ALA A 308 10.05 5.58 1.16
C ALA A 308 10.27 4.07 0.93
N SER A 309 10.82 3.40 1.95
CA SER A 309 10.88 1.95 2.07
C SER A 309 9.75 1.45 2.97
N LEU A 310 8.70 0.93 2.33
CA LEU A 310 7.43 0.49 2.93
C LEU A 310 7.24 -1.03 2.76
N GLY A 311 8.33 -1.79 2.92
CA GLY A 311 8.33 -3.24 2.82
C GLY A 311 7.49 -3.89 3.92
N GLU A 312 6.60 -4.82 3.54
CA GLU A 312 5.73 -5.58 4.46
C GLU A 312 4.78 -4.69 5.30
N VAL A 313 4.50 -3.48 4.81
CA VAL A 313 3.57 -2.54 5.45
C VAL A 313 2.12 -2.85 5.04
N SER A 314 1.19 -2.77 5.99
CA SER A 314 -0.25 -2.89 5.72
C SER A 314 -0.93 -1.54 5.87
N PHE A 315 -1.77 -1.15 4.91
CA PHE A 315 -2.64 0.03 4.92
C PHE A 315 -4.13 -0.33 5.01
N TYR A 316 -4.46 -1.54 5.48
CA TYR A 316 -5.81 -2.11 5.51
C TYR A 316 -6.93 -1.11 5.86
N GLU A 317 -7.92 -1.01 4.96
CA GLU A 317 -9.11 -0.15 5.11
C GLU A 317 -8.78 1.34 5.39
N SER A 318 -7.63 1.83 4.91
CA SER A 318 -7.23 3.24 5.03
C SER A 318 -7.68 4.09 3.83
N THR A 319 -7.85 5.40 4.06
CA THR A 319 -8.27 6.37 3.05
C THR A 319 -7.16 7.38 2.77
N PHE A 320 -6.87 7.59 1.49
CA PHE A 320 -5.93 8.56 0.97
C PHE A 320 -6.69 9.65 0.21
N GLU A 321 -6.81 10.82 0.85
CA GLU A 321 -7.48 11.98 0.25
C GLU A 321 -6.45 12.87 -0.45
N PHE A 322 -6.87 13.49 -1.56
CA PHE A 322 -6.01 14.23 -2.48
C PHE A 322 -4.98 13.32 -3.21
N GLU A 323 -3.93 13.92 -3.78
CA GLU A 323 -2.88 13.20 -4.49
C GLU A 323 -1.88 12.61 -3.48
N ALA A 324 -1.89 11.28 -3.34
CA ALA A 324 -0.92 10.52 -2.56
C ALA A 324 0.26 10.13 -3.45
N ASP A 325 1.45 10.60 -3.08
CA ASP A 325 2.68 10.37 -3.83
C ASP A 325 3.45 9.17 -3.26
N PHE A 326 3.37 8.04 -3.97
CA PHE A 326 4.15 6.82 -3.77
C PHE A 326 5.21 6.63 -4.86
N SER A 327 5.60 7.70 -5.57
CA SER A 327 6.59 7.60 -6.64
C SER A 327 7.95 7.15 -6.10
N ASP A 328 8.64 6.31 -6.88
CA ASP A 328 9.96 5.77 -6.57
C ASP A 328 10.06 5.08 -5.17
N THR A 329 8.94 4.56 -4.63
CA THR A 329 8.89 3.84 -3.35
C THR A 329 9.26 2.36 -3.47
N HIS A 330 9.72 1.77 -2.37
CA HIS A 330 9.82 0.32 -2.23
C HIS A 330 8.62 -0.22 -1.43
N LEU A 331 7.74 -0.95 -2.08
CA LEU A 331 6.46 -1.44 -1.56
C LEU A 331 6.39 -2.97 -1.60
N GLY A 332 7.52 -3.65 -1.46
CA GLY A 332 7.57 -5.12 -1.43
C GLY A 332 6.66 -5.68 -0.33
N TRP A 333 5.75 -6.60 -0.67
CA TRP A 333 4.74 -7.21 0.21
C TRP A 333 3.79 -6.22 0.89
N ALA A 334 3.74 -4.97 0.42
CA ALA A 334 2.81 -3.99 0.97
C ALA A 334 1.36 -4.39 0.66
N SER A 335 0.46 -4.16 1.61
CA SER A 335 -0.98 -4.45 1.47
C SER A 335 -1.78 -3.17 1.50
N PHE A 336 -2.47 -2.86 0.41
CA PHE A 336 -3.45 -1.78 0.28
C PHE A 336 -4.87 -2.35 0.18
N GLN A 337 -5.13 -3.45 0.88
CA GLN A 337 -6.42 -4.11 0.82
C GLN A 337 -7.53 -3.20 1.34
N ASP A 338 -8.61 -3.10 0.55
CA ASP A 338 -9.81 -2.32 0.86
C ASP A 338 -9.53 -0.82 1.14
N CYS A 339 -8.41 -0.28 0.62
CA CYS A 339 -8.08 1.13 0.69
C CYS A 339 -8.89 1.99 -0.30
N THR A 340 -9.03 3.28 -0.01
CA THR A 340 -9.62 4.26 -0.95
C THR A 340 -8.61 5.36 -1.27
N PHE A 341 -8.50 5.76 -2.53
CA PHE A 341 -7.63 6.83 -3.01
C PHE A 341 -8.38 7.79 -3.93
N ASP A 342 -8.26 9.10 -3.71
CA ASP A 342 -8.69 10.10 -4.69
C ASP A 342 -7.76 10.06 -5.92
N ALA A 343 -6.48 10.31 -5.70
CA ALA A 343 -5.45 10.13 -6.73
C ALA A 343 -4.21 9.50 -6.09
N ALA A 344 -3.63 8.51 -6.77
CA ALA A 344 -2.39 7.87 -6.31
C ALA A 344 -1.37 7.77 -7.45
N ASP A 345 -0.15 8.22 -7.19
CA ASP A 345 0.98 8.07 -8.09
C ASP A 345 1.91 6.98 -7.54
N PHE A 346 1.96 5.82 -8.20
CA PHE A 346 2.90 4.74 -7.92
C PHE A 346 4.02 4.68 -8.97
N SER A 347 4.23 5.73 -9.76
CA SER A 347 5.18 5.68 -10.86
C SER A 347 6.62 5.42 -10.37
N GLY A 348 7.32 4.52 -11.06
CA GLY A 348 8.67 4.09 -10.66
C GLY A 348 8.74 3.19 -9.42
N ALA A 349 7.64 2.95 -8.71
CA ALA A 349 7.64 2.15 -7.49
C ALA A 349 7.99 0.66 -7.72
N VAL A 350 8.64 0.05 -6.73
CA VAL A 350 8.92 -1.39 -6.69
C VAL A 350 7.80 -2.07 -5.91
N LEU A 351 6.98 -2.89 -6.59
CA LEU A 351 5.74 -3.49 -6.10
C LEU A 351 5.85 -5.02 -5.98
N GLU A 352 6.99 -5.53 -5.51
CA GLU A 352 7.21 -6.98 -5.33
C GLU A 352 6.12 -7.59 -4.45
N GLN A 353 5.19 -8.38 -5.03
CA GLN A 353 4.07 -9.00 -4.27
C GLN A 353 3.17 -8.00 -3.52
N ALA A 354 3.11 -6.74 -3.94
CA ALA A 354 2.16 -5.77 -3.39
C ALA A 354 0.71 -6.14 -3.76
N VAL A 355 -0.22 -5.93 -2.83
CA VAL A 355 -1.63 -6.33 -2.98
C VAL A 355 -2.56 -5.13 -2.87
N PHE A 356 -3.39 -4.90 -3.90
CA PHE A 356 -4.39 -3.82 -3.92
C PHE A 356 -5.83 -4.35 -3.91
N ARG A 357 -6.06 -5.55 -3.36
CA ARG A 357 -7.35 -6.22 -3.47
C ARG A 357 -8.48 -5.38 -2.85
N GLY A 358 -9.57 -5.17 -3.59
CA GLY A 358 -10.70 -4.39 -3.09
C GLY A 358 -10.47 -2.88 -3.03
N ALA A 359 -9.27 -2.41 -3.39
CA ALA A 359 -8.97 -0.98 -3.35
C ALA A 359 -9.80 -0.19 -4.37
N THR A 360 -10.19 1.02 -4.00
CA THR A 360 -10.92 1.98 -4.84
C THR A 360 -10.04 3.18 -5.14
N PHE A 361 -9.97 3.56 -6.42
CA PHE A 361 -9.22 4.73 -6.90
C PHE A 361 -10.17 5.61 -7.71
N GLU A 362 -10.19 6.93 -7.49
CA GLU A 362 -10.71 7.81 -8.54
C GLU A 362 -9.68 7.83 -9.70
N GLU A 363 -8.40 8.07 -9.40
CA GLU A 363 -7.29 7.91 -10.34
C GLU A 363 -6.10 7.15 -9.77
N ALA A 364 -5.42 6.38 -10.63
CA ALA A 364 -4.16 5.73 -10.27
C ALA A 364 -3.18 5.67 -11.44
N ASP A 365 -1.89 5.87 -11.14
CA ASP A 365 -0.79 5.77 -12.09
C ASP A 365 0.23 4.70 -11.67
N PHE A 366 0.32 3.63 -12.44
CA PHE A 366 1.26 2.51 -12.27
C PHE A 366 2.22 2.42 -13.47
N ARG A 367 2.66 3.56 -14.01
CA ARG A 367 3.66 3.58 -15.10
C ARG A 367 5.08 3.47 -14.55
N GLY A 368 5.88 2.59 -15.15
CA GLY A 368 7.26 2.36 -14.74
C GLY A 368 7.42 1.56 -13.44
N VAL A 369 6.36 0.91 -12.95
CA VAL A 369 6.45 0.09 -11.73
C VAL A 369 7.22 -1.19 -11.99
N ASP A 370 8.09 -1.63 -11.07
CA ASP A 370 8.70 -2.97 -11.10
C ASP A 370 7.88 -3.92 -10.20
N PRO A 371 7.01 -4.77 -10.76
CA PRO A 371 6.15 -5.63 -9.96
C PRO A 371 6.84 -6.92 -9.50
N ALA A 372 8.13 -7.11 -9.81
CA ALA A 372 8.83 -8.38 -9.63
C ALA A 372 8.00 -9.58 -10.15
N GLY A 373 7.56 -9.47 -11.41
CA GLY A 373 6.81 -10.51 -12.12
C GLY A 373 5.29 -10.33 -12.10
N ALA A 374 4.66 -9.87 -11.01
CA ALA A 374 3.20 -9.79 -10.96
C ALA A 374 2.66 -8.59 -10.17
N LEU A 375 1.76 -7.83 -10.81
CA LEU A 375 1.02 -6.72 -10.22
C LEU A 375 -0.42 -7.16 -9.93
N ASN A 376 -0.82 -7.12 -8.66
CA ASN A 376 -2.14 -7.59 -8.21
C ASN A 376 -3.12 -6.44 -7.95
N LEU A 377 -3.94 -6.14 -8.95
CA LEU A 377 -5.04 -5.17 -8.91
C LEU A 377 -6.42 -5.86 -8.93
N LYS A 378 -6.51 -7.09 -8.41
CA LYS A 378 -7.74 -7.90 -8.39
C LYS A 378 -8.84 -7.22 -7.58
N GLU A 379 -10.08 -7.29 -8.07
CA GLU A 379 -11.27 -6.77 -7.37
C GLU A 379 -11.18 -5.26 -7.05
N THR A 380 -10.36 -4.52 -7.79
CA THR A 380 -10.23 -3.06 -7.63
C THR A 380 -11.37 -2.32 -8.33
N THR A 381 -11.66 -1.11 -7.88
CA THR A 381 -12.55 -0.17 -8.58
C THR A 381 -11.76 1.07 -8.96
N VAL A 382 -11.78 1.44 -10.25
CA VAL A 382 -11.24 2.70 -10.74
C VAL A 382 -12.36 3.53 -11.35
N GLU A 383 -12.71 4.63 -10.70
CA GLU A 383 -13.90 5.43 -11.03
C GLU A 383 -13.67 6.37 -12.20
N ARG A 384 -12.44 6.80 -12.45
CA ARG A 384 -12.14 7.76 -13.52
C ARG A 384 -11.02 7.33 -14.45
N ARG A 385 -9.80 7.10 -13.95
CA ARG A 385 -8.65 6.82 -14.81
C ARG A 385 -7.61 5.90 -14.19
N LEU A 386 -7.30 4.81 -14.89
CA LEU A 386 -6.16 3.93 -14.59
C LEU A 386 -5.07 4.09 -15.65
N ARG A 387 -3.80 4.20 -15.27
CA ARG A 387 -2.66 4.05 -16.19
C ARG A 387 -1.77 2.93 -15.71
N VAL A 388 -1.44 1.97 -16.58
CA VAL A 388 -0.54 0.87 -16.21
C VAL A 388 0.46 0.63 -17.33
N ARG A 389 1.75 0.71 -17.00
CA ARG A 389 2.84 0.27 -17.86
C ARG A 389 3.95 -0.30 -16.97
N PRO A 390 4.01 -1.62 -16.75
CA PRO A 390 5.06 -2.20 -15.93
C PRO A 390 6.44 -1.93 -16.55
N ASP A 391 7.44 -1.73 -15.70
CA ASP A 391 8.85 -1.81 -16.04
C ASP A 391 9.28 -3.28 -15.98
N VAL A 392 9.78 -3.79 -17.10
CA VAL A 392 10.28 -5.16 -17.25
C VAL A 392 11.75 -5.16 -17.70
N THR A 393 12.48 -4.07 -17.43
CA THR A 393 13.92 -3.98 -17.70
C THR A 393 14.76 -4.89 -16.78
N ARG A 394 14.17 -5.37 -15.67
CA ARG A 394 14.77 -6.33 -14.74
C ARG A 394 14.05 -7.68 -14.82
N ALA A 395 14.80 -8.79 -14.72
CA ALA A 395 14.24 -10.14 -14.78
C ALA A 395 13.15 -10.35 -13.71
N PRO A 396 11.96 -10.90 -14.01
CA PRO A 396 11.55 -11.41 -15.30
C PRO A 396 11.29 -10.28 -16.29
N ASN A 397 11.74 -10.47 -17.55
CA ASN A 397 11.51 -9.51 -18.64
C ASN A 397 10.04 -9.53 -19.15
N ASP A 398 9.12 -10.05 -18.35
CA ASP A 398 7.70 -10.09 -18.58
C ASP A 398 6.99 -9.76 -17.26
N SER A 399 5.75 -9.28 -17.35
CA SER A 399 4.92 -8.97 -16.18
C SER A 399 3.52 -9.52 -16.35
N TYR A 400 2.92 -9.98 -15.26
CA TYR A 400 1.52 -10.38 -15.17
C TYR A 400 0.73 -9.33 -14.38
N VAL A 401 -0.28 -8.72 -15.00
CA VAL A 401 -1.15 -7.72 -14.36
C VAL A 401 -2.53 -8.34 -14.15
N CYS A 402 -2.87 -8.61 -12.88
CA CYS A 402 -4.14 -9.21 -12.49
C CYS A 402 -5.18 -8.13 -12.22
N LEU A 403 -6.21 -8.03 -13.06
CA LEU A 403 -7.37 -7.13 -12.94
C LEU A 403 -8.67 -7.93 -12.82
N GLN A 404 -8.58 -9.15 -12.31
CA GLN A 404 -9.74 -10.05 -12.25
C GLN A 404 -10.84 -9.46 -11.37
N GLY A 405 -12.08 -9.45 -11.87
CA GLY A 405 -13.24 -8.95 -11.14
C GLY A 405 -13.25 -7.43 -10.92
N SER A 406 -12.27 -6.69 -11.43
CA SER A 406 -12.15 -5.24 -11.23
C SER A 406 -13.15 -4.45 -12.06
N THR A 407 -13.45 -3.21 -11.67
CA THR A 407 -14.24 -2.26 -12.48
C THR A 407 -13.36 -1.09 -12.85
N ILE A 408 -13.18 -0.84 -14.15
CA ILE A 408 -12.27 0.21 -14.66
C ILE A 408 -13.07 1.13 -15.58
N ALA A 409 -13.38 2.35 -15.13
CA ALA A 409 -14.20 3.29 -15.88
C ALA A 409 -13.51 3.80 -17.16
N GLY A 410 -12.19 3.99 -17.10
CA GLY A 410 -11.39 4.42 -18.24
C GLY A 410 -9.90 4.44 -17.92
N GLY A 411 -9.08 4.67 -18.94
CA GLY A 411 -7.63 4.66 -18.76
C GLY A 411 -6.87 4.04 -19.93
N CYS A 412 -5.60 3.74 -19.69
CA CYS A 412 -4.72 3.11 -20.68
C CYS A 412 -3.90 1.99 -20.04
N LEU A 413 -3.90 0.83 -20.69
CA LEU A 413 -3.08 -0.33 -20.35
C LEU A 413 -2.05 -0.51 -21.46
N GLU A 414 -0.78 -0.16 -21.16
CA GLU A 414 0.28 -0.02 -22.15
C GLU A 414 1.27 -1.17 -22.09
N GLN A 415 1.59 -1.79 -23.24
CA GLN A 415 2.72 -2.72 -23.32
C GLN A 415 4.05 -1.99 -23.03
N PRO A 416 5.00 -2.64 -22.34
CA PRO A 416 6.36 -2.12 -22.22
C PRO A 416 7.10 -2.13 -23.56
N THR A 417 8.13 -1.30 -23.70
CA THR A 417 8.95 -1.20 -24.93
C THR A 417 9.70 -2.50 -25.23
N ASP A 418 10.22 -3.12 -24.18
CA ASP A 418 10.90 -4.41 -24.21
C ASP A 418 10.06 -5.41 -23.38
N GLY A 419 10.10 -6.70 -23.71
CA GLY A 419 9.37 -7.72 -22.93
C GLY A 419 7.86 -7.80 -23.24
N THR A 420 7.07 -8.29 -22.29
CA THR A 420 5.61 -8.42 -22.45
C THR A 420 4.87 -8.20 -21.13
N ALA A 421 3.77 -7.44 -21.17
CA ALA A 421 2.80 -7.38 -20.08
C ALA A 421 1.55 -8.21 -20.43
N ILE A 422 1.23 -9.21 -19.60
CA ILE A 422 0.02 -10.03 -19.72
C ILE A 422 -1.07 -9.41 -18.84
N TYR A 423 -2.17 -8.96 -19.43
CA TYR A 423 -3.28 -8.38 -18.69
C TYR A 423 -4.41 -9.39 -18.51
N ASP A 424 -4.71 -9.77 -17.27
CA ASP A 424 -5.86 -10.63 -16.98
C ASP A 424 -7.05 -9.80 -16.47
N VAL A 425 -8.03 -9.59 -17.35
CA VAL A 425 -9.26 -8.85 -17.08
C VAL A 425 -10.46 -9.78 -16.92
N ALA A 426 -10.25 -11.02 -16.49
CA ALA A 426 -11.32 -11.99 -16.34
C ALA A 426 -12.36 -11.53 -15.30
N GLY A 427 -13.65 -11.55 -15.68
CA GLY A 427 -14.76 -11.10 -14.84
C GLY A 427 -14.84 -9.59 -14.60
N ALA A 428 -13.87 -8.82 -15.11
CA ALA A 428 -13.81 -7.37 -14.94
C ALA A 428 -14.92 -6.65 -15.72
N THR A 429 -15.15 -5.38 -15.40
CA THR A 429 -16.00 -4.45 -16.17
C THR A 429 -15.14 -3.32 -16.70
N LEU A 430 -15.06 -3.18 -18.03
CA LEU A 430 -14.23 -2.21 -18.72
C LEU A 430 -15.07 -1.11 -19.37
N GLY A 431 -14.77 0.15 -19.03
CA GLY A 431 -15.31 1.33 -19.68
C GLY A 431 -14.47 1.78 -20.87
N THR A 432 -14.12 3.06 -20.95
CA THR A 432 -13.28 3.63 -22.01
C THR A 432 -11.80 3.37 -21.72
N VAL A 433 -11.42 2.09 -21.73
CA VAL A 433 -10.03 1.63 -21.52
C VAL A 433 -9.39 1.39 -22.87
N GLU A 434 -8.24 2.01 -23.10
CA GLU A 434 -7.41 1.85 -24.29
C GLU A 434 -6.29 0.83 -24.01
N PHE A 435 -5.93 0.03 -25.01
CA PHE A 435 -4.82 -0.92 -24.94
C PHE A 435 -3.74 -0.50 -25.92
N ALA A 436 -2.72 0.20 -25.44
CA ALA A 436 -1.66 0.72 -26.30
C ALA A 436 -0.48 -0.25 -26.40
N ALA A 437 0.11 -0.34 -27.58
CA ALA A 437 1.35 -1.08 -27.78
C ALA A 437 2.25 -0.45 -28.84
N PRO A 438 3.56 -0.79 -28.86
CA PRO A 438 4.41 -0.46 -30.00
C PRO A 438 3.89 -1.07 -31.31
N ASP A 439 4.22 -0.44 -32.44
CA ASP A 439 3.90 -0.94 -33.78
C ASP A 439 4.28 -2.44 -33.92
N GLU A 440 3.43 -3.24 -34.58
CA GLU A 440 3.59 -4.69 -34.84
C GLU A 440 3.22 -5.66 -33.69
N VAL A 441 2.81 -5.17 -32.51
CA VAL A 441 2.36 -6.04 -31.40
C VAL A 441 0.85 -6.26 -31.44
N ASP A 442 0.40 -7.52 -31.50
CA ASP A 442 -1.01 -7.86 -31.33
C ASP A 442 -1.40 -7.83 -29.84
N VAL A 443 -2.06 -6.74 -29.42
CA VAL A 443 -2.51 -6.55 -28.03
C VAL A 443 -3.48 -7.63 -27.56
N LEU A 444 -4.34 -8.16 -28.44
CA LEU A 444 -5.32 -9.18 -28.06
C LEU A 444 -4.65 -10.47 -27.60
N SER A 445 -3.49 -10.79 -28.18
CA SER A 445 -2.69 -11.96 -27.77
C SER A 445 -2.07 -11.82 -26.37
N ARG A 446 -2.12 -10.63 -25.77
CA ARG A 446 -1.56 -10.28 -24.46
C ARG A 446 -2.61 -10.08 -23.39
N ILE A 447 -3.89 -10.18 -23.73
CA ILE A 447 -5.00 -9.88 -22.82
C ILE A 447 -5.87 -11.13 -22.66
N ARG A 448 -6.25 -11.46 -21.44
CA ARG A 448 -7.21 -12.52 -21.15
C ARG A 448 -8.61 -11.94 -20.97
N PHE A 449 -9.40 -11.96 -22.04
CA PHE A 449 -10.83 -11.71 -21.95
C PHE A 449 -11.59 -12.99 -21.62
N TYR A 450 -12.09 -13.07 -20.39
CA TYR A 450 -12.92 -14.20 -19.95
C TYR A 450 -14.01 -13.73 -19.00
N ARG A 451 -15.28 -13.84 -19.41
CA ARG A 451 -16.45 -13.30 -18.69
C ARG A 451 -16.35 -11.80 -18.39
N THR A 452 -15.51 -11.08 -19.14
CA THR A 452 -15.33 -9.62 -19.05
C THR A 452 -16.56 -8.90 -19.59
N ARG A 453 -16.98 -7.85 -18.89
CA ARG A 453 -18.09 -6.97 -19.28
C ARG A 453 -17.53 -5.70 -19.91
N PHE A 454 -18.19 -5.24 -20.96
CA PHE A 454 -17.77 -4.06 -21.73
C PHE A 454 -18.86 -2.99 -21.64
N ASP A 455 -18.54 -1.87 -21.02
CA ASP A 455 -19.43 -0.75 -20.75
C ASP A 455 -18.88 0.56 -21.31
N ALA A 456 -18.93 0.70 -22.64
CA ALA A 456 -18.31 1.78 -23.44
C ALA A 456 -16.85 1.54 -23.87
N PHE A 457 -16.38 0.29 -23.80
CA PHE A 457 -15.15 -0.13 -24.47
C PHE A 457 -15.22 0.09 -25.99
N ASP A 458 -14.22 0.73 -26.57
CA ASP A 458 -14.16 1.01 -28.01
C ASP A 458 -13.44 -0.12 -28.76
N TYR A 459 -14.22 -0.92 -29.50
CA TYR A 459 -13.69 -2.00 -30.33
C TYR A 459 -13.02 -1.53 -31.63
N ARG A 460 -13.06 -0.21 -31.90
CA ARG A 460 -12.52 0.41 -33.12
C ARG A 460 -11.18 1.12 -32.85
N ASP A 461 -10.59 0.87 -31.70
CA ASP A 461 -9.22 1.27 -31.38
C ASP A 461 -8.28 0.77 -32.48
N ASP A 462 -7.39 1.63 -32.97
CA ASP A 462 -6.48 1.33 -34.08
C ASP A 462 -5.48 0.21 -33.68
N ASP A 463 -5.22 0.04 -32.38
CA ASP A 463 -4.37 -1.02 -31.84
C ASP A 463 -5.08 -2.39 -31.75
N ILE A 464 -6.41 -2.44 -31.96
CA ILE A 464 -7.21 -3.67 -31.88
C ILE A 464 -7.68 -4.12 -33.27
N ASP A 465 -6.97 -5.08 -33.88
CA ASP A 465 -7.41 -5.73 -35.12
C ASP A 465 -8.27 -6.98 -34.87
N LEU A 466 -9.57 -6.76 -34.62
CA LEU A 466 -10.54 -7.86 -34.48
C LEU A 466 -10.64 -8.72 -35.76
N ALA A 467 -10.44 -8.15 -36.95
CA ALA A 467 -10.63 -8.87 -38.20
C ALA A 467 -9.50 -9.87 -38.44
N ALA A 468 -8.26 -9.50 -38.14
CA ALA A 468 -7.10 -10.40 -38.17
C ALA A 468 -7.30 -11.62 -37.26
N ASN A 469 -7.89 -11.41 -36.09
CA ASN A 469 -8.17 -12.47 -35.11
C ASN A 469 -9.56 -13.12 -35.25
N GLN A 470 -10.24 -12.94 -36.39
CA GLN A 470 -11.58 -13.53 -36.63
C GLN A 470 -12.61 -13.22 -35.53
N PHE A 471 -12.47 -12.08 -34.86
CA PHE A 471 -13.26 -11.62 -33.71
C PHE A 471 -13.11 -12.51 -32.46
N GLU A 472 -12.09 -13.38 -32.43
CA GLU A 472 -11.85 -14.30 -31.32
C GLU A 472 -11.02 -13.68 -30.20
N ILE A 473 -11.67 -12.89 -29.35
CA ILE A 473 -11.01 -12.17 -28.23
C ILE A 473 -10.54 -13.04 -27.05
N HIS A 474 -10.90 -14.32 -27.01
CA HIS A 474 -10.50 -15.24 -25.92
C HIS A 474 -9.29 -16.11 -26.30
N ARG A 475 -8.85 -16.07 -27.57
CA ARG A 475 -7.76 -16.92 -28.05
C ARG A 475 -6.43 -16.29 -27.70
N ASN A 476 -5.70 -17.00 -26.86
CA ASN A 476 -4.40 -16.59 -26.37
C ASN A 476 -3.35 -17.62 -26.81
N PRO A 477 -2.06 -17.26 -26.83
CA PRO A 477 -0.98 -18.23 -27.03
C PRO A 477 -1.09 -19.40 -26.04
N ASP A 478 -0.79 -20.62 -26.51
CA ASP A 478 -0.95 -21.86 -25.72
C ASP A 478 -0.15 -21.82 -24.40
N ASP A 479 0.95 -21.07 -24.33
CA ASP A 479 1.84 -20.92 -23.18
C ASP A 479 1.50 -19.72 -22.27
N LEU A 480 0.53 -18.86 -22.64
CA LEU A 480 0.27 -17.62 -21.91
C LEU A 480 -0.16 -17.88 -20.46
N GLY A 481 -0.98 -18.90 -20.25
CA GLY A 481 -1.42 -19.30 -18.91
C GLY A 481 -0.26 -19.82 -18.04
N GLU A 482 0.62 -20.65 -18.62
CA GLU A 482 1.82 -21.15 -17.95
C GLU A 482 2.76 -19.98 -17.57
N ARG A 483 2.96 -19.02 -18.49
CA ARG A 483 3.76 -17.81 -18.26
C ARG A 483 3.16 -16.95 -17.16
N ALA A 484 1.85 -16.68 -17.20
CA ALA A 484 1.15 -15.90 -16.18
C ALA A 484 1.25 -16.57 -14.79
N SER A 485 1.04 -17.89 -14.71
CA SER A 485 1.21 -18.64 -13.47
C SER A 485 2.66 -18.57 -12.96
N SER A 486 3.65 -18.74 -13.84
CA SER A 486 5.07 -18.63 -13.48
C SER A 486 5.42 -17.24 -12.94
N LEU A 487 4.94 -16.18 -13.59
CA LEU A 487 5.16 -14.80 -13.16
C LEU A 487 4.50 -14.48 -11.82
N ALA A 488 3.28 -14.97 -11.58
CA ALA A 488 2.62 -14.82 -10.29
C ALA A 488 3.34 -15.60 -9.17
N SER A 489 3.81 -16.80 -9.48
CA SER A 489 4.59 -17.65 -8.57
C SER A 489 6.00 -17.14 -8.30
N TYR A 490 6.55 -16.31 -9.19
CA TYR A 490 7.92 -15.80 -9.09
C TYR A 490 8.15 -15.00 -7.81
N GLY A 491 7.24 -14.10 -7.44
CA GLY A 491 7.44 -13.30 -6.22
C GLY A 491 7.42 -14.17 -4.95
N LEU A 492 6.68 -15.28 -4.93
CA LEU A 492 6.77 -16.25 -3.82
C LEU A 492 8.16 -16.90 -3.74
N ALA A 493 8.74 -17.28 -4.88
CA ALA A 493 10.09 -17.83 -4.95
C ALA A 493 11.17 -16.80 -4.56
N LEU A 494 10.97 -15.54 -4.94
CA LEU A 494 11.85 -14.42 -4.56
C LEU A 494 11.82 -14.18 -3.05
N THR A 495 10.62 -14.18 -2.46
CA THR A 495 10.42 -14.06 -1.00
C THR A 495 11.17 -15.16 -0.23
N GLU A 496 11.02 -16.42 -0.62
CA GLU A 496 11.72 -17.52 0.03
C GLU A 496 13.24 -17.42 -0.13
N THR A 497 13.71 -16.89 -1.27
CA THR A 497 15.14 -16.69 -1.52
C THR A 497 15.72 -15.59 -0.65
N ARG A 498 15.02 -14.45 -0.52
CA ARG A 498 15.40 -13.38 0.39
C ARG A 498 15.46 -13.86 1.85
N ARG A 499 14.41 -14.55 2.29
CA ARG A 499 14.32 -15.09 3.67
C ARG A 499 15.45 -16.04 4.02
N ASP A 500 15.83 -16.93 3.09
CA ASP A 500 16.93 -17.85 3.33
C ASP A 500 18.27 -17.11 3.45
N GLU A 501 18.53 -16.09 2.64
CA GLU A 501 19.74 -15.27 2.74
C GLU A 501 19.79 -14.46 4.04
N GLU A 502 18.68 -13.83 4.44
CA GLU A 502 18.58 -13.12 5.72
C GLU A 502 18.91 -14.05 6.90
N SER A 503 18.46 -15.31 6.83
CA SER A 503 18.72 -16.31 7.86
C SER A 503 20.17 -16.80 7.91
N GLU A 504 20.88 -16.78 6.78
CA GLU A 504 22.27 -17.24 6.67
C GLU A 504 23.29 -16.13 7.00
N PHE A 505 22.98 -14.86 6.69
CA PHE A 505 23.96 -13.76 6.71
C PHE A 505 23.64 -12.58 7.64
N GLY A 506 22.43 -12.45 8.18
CA GLY A 506 22.12 -11.53 9.29
C GLY A 506 22.29 -10.02 9.04
N HIS A 507 22.30 -9.54 7.79
CA HIS A 507 22.47 -8.11 7.45
C HIS A 507 21.38 -7.59 6.50
N ALA A 508 21.07 -6.28 6.62
CA ALA A 508 20.26 -5.52 5.66
C ALA A 508 20.98 -5.37 4.32
N PHE A 509 20.24 -5.47 3.21
CA PHE A 509 20.78 -5.64 1.85
C PHE A 509 21.54 -4.41 1.32
N GLU A 510 22.75 -4.63 0.79
CA GLU A 510 23.42 -3.69 -0.12
C GLU A 510 22.83 -3.79 -1.53
N SER A 511 22.72 -2.64 -2.22
CA SER A 511 22.05 -2.45 -3.52
C SER A 511 22.59 -3.27 -4.71
N GLY A 512 23.66 -4.05 -4.55
CA GLY A 512 24.21 -4.96 -5.56
C GLY A 512 23.67 -6.39 -5.53
N GLY A 513 22.95 -6.79 -4.46
CA GLY A 513 22.49 -8.18 -4.26
C GLY A 513 21.12 -8.52 -4.88
N TYR A 514 20.34 -7.52 -5.30
CA TYR A 514 18.96 -7.75 -5.75
C TYR A 514 18.89 -8.48 -7.10
N GLU A 515 19.84 -8.24 -8.02
CA GLU A 515 19.91 -9.00 -9.28
C GLU A 515 20.29 -10.47 -9.04
N GLU A 516 21.24 -10.74 -8.13
CA GLU A 516 21.64 -12.11 -7.77
C GLU A 516 20.50 -12.86 -7.07
N LEU A 517 19.73 -12.18 -6.20
CA LEU A 517 18.51 -12.72 -5.61
C LEU A 517 17.48 -13.13 -6.66
N ARG A 518 17.26 -12.26 -7.67
CA ARG A 518 16.31 -12.48 -8.76
C ARG A 518 16.72 -13.67 -9.62
N ASP A 519 18.01 -13.79 -9.96
CA ASP A 519 18.56 -14.94 -10.67
C ASP A 519 18.37 -16.25 -9.88
N ARG A 520 18.67 -16.23 -8.57
CA ARG A 520 18.46 -17.39 -7.68
C ARG A 520 16.98 -17.78 -7.56
N ALA A 521 16.08 -16.81 -7.46
CA ALA A 521 14.64 -17.03 -7.41
C ALA A 521 14.13 -17.67 -8.71
N ALA A 522 14.61 -17.17 -9.86
CA ALA A 522 14.30 -17.75 -11.17
C ALA A 522 14.80 -19.21 -11.26
N GLU A 523 16.03 -19.49 -10.82
CA GLU A 523 16.55 -20.86 -10.76
C GLU A 523 15.71 -21.77 -9.86
N ARG A 524 15.23 -21.26 -8.72
CA ARG A 524 14.38 -21.99 -7.78
C ARG A 524 13.05 -22.38 -8.40
N LEU A 525 12.36 -21.41 -8.99
CA LEU A 525 11.09 -21.64 -9.66
C LEU A 525 11.26 -22.64 -10.82
N ALA A 526 12.35 -22.54 -11.58
CA ALA A 526 12.65 -23.48 -12.67
C ALA A 526 12.93 -24.92 -12.19
N ARG A 527 13.41 -25.11 -10.95
CA ARG A 527 13.66 -26.44 -10.38
C ARG A 527 12.40 -27.12 -9.85
N ASP A 528 11.45 -26.37 -9.30
CA ASP A 528 10.22 -26.89 -8.70
C ASP A 528 9.02 -25.97 -8.95
N PRO A 529 8.44 -25.98 -10.17
CA PRO A 529 7.34 -25.07 -10.54
C PRO A 529 6.06 -25.35 -9.74
N ASP A 530 5.79 -26.63 -9.45
CA ASP A 530 4.57 -27.08 -8.77
C ASP A 530 4.49 -26.58 -7.31
N ARG A 531 5.65 -26.34 -6.68
CA ARG A 531 5.73 -25.87 -5.29
C ARG A 531 5.10 -24.49 -5.08
N TYR A 532 5.22 -23.61 -6.06
CA TYR A 532 4.75 -22.22 -5.98
C TYR A 532 3.43 -22.02 -6.72
N HIS A 533 2.81 -23.10 -7.20
CA HIS A 533 1.66 -23.05 -8.07
C HIS A 533 0.40 -22.64 -7.29
N ASP A 534 -0.10 -21.44 -7.54
CA ASP A 534 -1.43 -21.02 -7.08
C ASP A 534 -2.48 -21.65 -8.01
N GLY A 535 -3.07 -22.76 -7.56
CA GLY A 535 -3.93 -23.67 -8.33
C GLY A 535 -5.29 -23.12 -8.78
N GLY A 536 -5.38 -21.85 -9.18
CA GLY A 536 -6.61 -21.22 -9.64
C GLY A 536 -6.45 -19.88 -10.37
N LEU A 537 -5.23 -19.46 -10.73
CA LEU A 537 -5.02 -18.21 -11.48
C LEU A 537 -5.60 -18.28 -12.90
N TRP A 538 -5.42 -19.42 -13.57
CA TRP A 538 -5.68 -19.57 -15.00
C TRP A 538 -6.49 -20.82 -15.34
N ASP A 539 -7.81 -20.73 -15.19
CA ASP A 539 -8.73 -21.76 -15.71
C ASP A 539 -8.83 -21.71 -17.24
N GLU A 540 -8.79 -22.88 -17.88
CA GLU A 540 -9.14 -23.01 -19.29
C GLU A 540 -10.61 -22.60 -19.52
N PRO A 541 -10.91 -21.80 -20.56
CA PRO A 541 -12.27 -21.35 -20.83
C PRO A 541 -13.23 -22.51 -21.17
N ASP A 542 -14.30 -22.66 -20.38
CA ASP A 542 -15.39 -23.58 -20.68
C ASP A 542 -16.42 -22.98 -21.67
N ALA A 543 -17.27 -23.82 -22.27
CA ALA A 543 -18.22 -23.32 -23.28
C ALA A 543 -19.27 -22.36 -22.69
N GLU A 544 -19.60 -22.47 -21.40
CA GLU A 544 -20.50 -21.55 -20.70
C GLU A 544 -19.87 -20.16 -20.48
N GLY A 545 -18.62 -20.14 -20.05
CA GLY A 545 -17.84 -18.93 -19.87
C GLY A 545 -17.58 -18.23 -21.18
N LEU A 546 -17.28 -18.97 -22.26
CA LEU A 546 -17.15 -18.41 -23.59
C LEU A 546 -18.50 -17.89 -24.13
N GLU A 547 -19.61 -18.60 -23.94
CA GLU A 547 -20.95 -18.08 -24.26
C GLU A 547 -21.19 -16.72 -23.57
N SER A 548 -20.85 -16.62 -22.29
CA SER A 548 -21.01 -15.39 -21.50
C SER A 548 -20.07 -14.28 -21.97
N THR A 549 -18.82 -14.59 -22.26
CA THR A 549 -17.80 -13.66 -22.77
C THR A 549 -18.30 -12.98 -24.05
N TYR A 550 -18.78 -13.75 -25.02
CA TYR A 550 -19.28 -13.21 -26.28
C TYR A 550 -20.64 -12.53 -26.17
N LEU A 551 -21.51 -12.98 -25.26
CA LEU A 551 -22.74 -12.26 -24.94
C LEU A 551 -22.43 -10.84 -24.43
N TYR A 552 -21.44 -10.70 -23.55
CA TYR A 552 -21.03 -9.40 -23.02
C TYR A 552 -20.34 -8.54 -24.08
N ALA A 553 -19.44 -9.12 -24.89
CA ALA A 553 -18.80 -8.40 -25.99
C ALA A 553 -19.83 -7.86 -27.01
N LYS A 554 -20.80 -8.71 -27.41
CA LYS A 554 -21.92 -8.31 -28.29
C LYS A 554 -22.71 -7.15 -27.70
N ASN A 555 -23.06 -7.22 -26.41
CA ASN A 555 -23.83 -6.17 -25.75
C ASN A 555 -23.04 -4.86 -25.67
N GLY A 556 -21.73 -4.94 -25.39
CA GLY A 556 -20.82 -3.78 -25.41
C GLY A 556 -20.75 -3.13 -26.79
N ALA A 557 -20.47 -3.90 -27.84
CA ALA A 557 -20.42 -3.40 -29.21
C ALA A 557 -21.75 -2.76 -29.65
N SER A 558 -22.88 -3.38 -29.26
CA SER A 558 -24.21 -2.82 -29.54
C SER A 558 -24.46 -1.47 -28.85
N LYS A 559 -23.94 -1.26 -27.63
CA LYS A 559 -24.10 0.01 -26.89
C LYS A 559 -23.41 1.18 -27.60
N ILE A 560 -22.27 0.93 -28.25
CA ILE A 560 -21.51 1.96 -28.97
C ILE A 560 -21.88 2.07 -30.47
N ASN A 561 -22.90 1.32 -30.93
CA ASN A 561 -23.32 1.21 -32.32
C ASN A 561 -22.25 0.62 -33.26
N ASP A 562 -21.35 -0.24 -32.75
CA ASP A 562 -20.49 -1.07 -33.58
C ASP A 562 -21.26 -2.34 -33.99
N ASN A 563 -22.02 -2.20 -35.07
CA ASN A 563 -22.89 -3.24 -35.57
C ASN A 563 -22.13 -4.44 -36.18
N GLN A 564 -20.95 -4.20 -36.75
CA GLN A 564 -20.14 -5.25 -37.37
C GLN A 564 -19.61 -6.20 -36.29
N SER A 565 -18.95 -5.65 -35.27
CA SER A 565 -18.43 -6.44 -34.15
C SER A 565 -19.56 -7.12 -33.39
N ALA A 566 -20.68 -6.43 -33.16
CA ALA A 566 -21.85 -7.03 -32.52
C ALA A 566 -22.41 -8.25 -33.29
N ALA A 567 -22.41 -8.22 -34.62
CA ALA A 567 -22.88 -9.33 -35.44
C ALA A 567 -21.95 -10.55 -35.37
N GLU A 568 -20.63 -10.34 -35.42
CA GLU A 568 -19.66 -11.44 -35.33
C GLU A 568 -19.57 -12.01 -33.91
N PHE A 569 -19.58 -11.18 -32.86
CA PHE A 569 -19.68 -11.67 -31.48
C PHE A 569 -20.97 -12.46 -31.22
N PHE A 570 -22.10 -12.08 -31.83
CA PHE A 570 -23.33 -12.88 -31.75
C PHE A 570 -23.16 -14.27 -32.37
N ARG A 571 -22.42 -14.39 -33.48
CA ARG A 571 -22.15 -15.70 -34.10
C ARG A 571 -21.27 -16.57 -33.19
N LEU A 572 -20.24 -15.98 -32.58
CA LEU A 572 -19.37 -16.68 -31.64
C LEU A 572 -20.13 -17.12 -30.37
N GLU A 573 -20.96 -16.23 -29.79
CA GLU A 573 -21.91 -16.57 -28.70
C GLU A 573 -22.74 -17.82 -29.06
N MET A 574 -23.33 -17.84 -30.25
CA MET A 574 -24.18 -18.93 -30.70
C MET A 574 -23.41 -20.23 -30.96
N SER A 575 -22.15 -20.13 -31.40
CA SER A 575 -21.25 -21.28 -31.57
C SER A 575 -20.87 -21.90 -30.22
N HIS A 576 -20.48 -21.10 -29.22
CA HIS A 576 -20.16 -21.60 -27.89
C HIS A 576 -21.41 -22.13 -27.15
N ARG A 577 -22.57 -21.49 -27.32
CA ARG A 577 -23.86 -22.04 -26.86
C ARG A 577 -24.14 -23.44 -27.42
N ARG A 578 -23.75 -23.69 -28.69
CA ARG A 578 -23.83 -25.03 -29.30
C ARG A 578 -22.85 -25.99 -28.62
N GLY A 579 -21.61 -25.58 -28.39
CA GLY A 579 -20.62 -26.34 -27.62
C GLY A 579 -21.14 -26.76 -26.24
N ARG A 580 -21.70 -25.81 -25.48
CA ARG A 580 -22.30 -26.07 -24.18
C ARG A 580 -23.43 -27.10 -24.23
N TYR A 581 -24.28 -27.08 -25.26
CA TYR A 581 -25.30 -28.14 -25.42
C TYR A 581 -24.69 -29.51 -25.70
N ALA A 582 -23.50 -29.59 -26.29
CA ALA A 582 -22.80 -30.85 -26.48
C ALA A 582 -22.23 -31.38 -25.15
N GLU A 583 -21.63 -30.51 -24.34
CA GLU A 583 -21.15 -30.83 -22.98
C GLU A 583 -22.30 -31.28 -22.08
N LEU A 584 -23.37 -30.49 -21.98
CA LEU A 584 -24.56 -30.85 -21.21
C LEU A 584 -25.22 -32.15 -21.70
N ALA A 585 -25.10 -32.48 -22.98
CA ALA A 585 -25.56 -33.76 -23.51
C ALA A 585 -24.63 -34.92 -23.11
N ALA A 586 -23.32 -34.69 -23.02
CA ALA A 586 -22.36 -35.68 -22.56
C ALA A 586 -22.58 -36.01 -21.07
N ASP A 587 -22.88 -34.99 -20.26
CA ASP A 587 -23.07 -35.09 -18.81
C ASP A 587 -24.53 -35.36 -18.39
N ALA A 588 -25.41 -35.65 -19.35
CA ALA A 588 -26.83 -35.81 -19.10
C ALA A 588 -27.13 -37.03 -18.20
N ASN A 589 -27.82 -36.80 -17.09
CA ASN A 589 -28.20 -37.84 -16.13
C ASN A 589 -29.41 -38.68 -16.59
N SER A 590 -30.12 -38.24 -17.64
CA SER A 590 -31.30 -38.94 -18.17
C SER A 590 -31.40 -38.88 -19.70
N ARG A 591 -32.10 -39.86 -20.28
CA ARG A 591 -32.39 -39.88 -21.73
C ARG A 591 -33.23 -38.68 -22.20
N ILE A 592 -34.07 -38.13 -21.32
CA ILE A 592 -34.93 -36.99 -21.64
C ILE A 592 -34.08 -35.72 -21.75
N GLU A 593 -33.20 -35.49 -20.78
CA GLU A 593 -32.25 -34.38 -20.79
C GLU A 593 -31.32 -34.48 -22.00
N TRP A 594 -30.72 -35.65 -22.22
CA TRP A 594 -29.88 -35.92 -23.39
C TRP A 594 -30.59 -35.57 -24.70
N ALA A 595 -31.83 -36.05 -24.89
CA ALA A 595 -32.60 -35.78 -26.10
C ALA A 595 -32.95 -34.29 -26.24
N SER A 596 -33.22 -33.60 -25.13
CA SER A 596 -33.46 -32.16 -25.11
C SER A 596 -32.24 -31.36 -25.54
N TYR A 597 -31.07 -31.64 -24.97
CA TYR A 597 -29.81 -30.97 -25.32
C TYR A 597 -29.38 -31.27 -26.76
N ARG A 598 -29.47 -32.54 -27.20
CA ARG A 598 -29.19 -32.92 -28.60
C ARG A 598 -30.11 -32.21 -29.60
N ARG A 599 -31.41 -32.06 -29.27
CA ARG A 599 -32.34 -31.31 -30.13
C ARG A 599 -31.96 -29.83 -30.22
N ARG A 600 -31.59 -29.21 -29.09
CA ARG A 600 -31.13 -27.80 -29.07
C ARG A 600 -29.83 -27.62 -29.84
N TRP A 601 -28.87 -28.52 -29.65
CA TRP A 601 -27.62 -28.58 -30.42
C TRP A 601 -27.89 -28.69 -31.93
N ALA A 602 -28.72 -29.64 -32.35
CA ALA A 602 -29.05 -29.86 -33.75
C ALA A 602 -29.80 -28.67 -34.36
N SER A 603 -30.75 -28.09 -33.62
CA SER A 603 -31.46 -26.88 -34.07
C SER A 603 -30.51 -25.70 -34.26
N ASN A 604 -29.56 -25.52 -33.33
CA ASN A 604 -28.56 -24.47 -33.43
C ASN A 604 -27.63 -24.70 -34.65
N LEU A 605 -27.19 -25.94 -34.88
CA LEU A 605 -26.39 -26.31 -36.06
C LEU A 605 -27.12 -26.01 -37.37
N VAL A 606 -28.43 -26.33 -37.46
CA VAL A 606 -29.23 -26.01 -38.65
C VAL A 606 -29.32 -24.51 -38.88
N LEU A 607 -29.48 -23.70 -37.82
CA LEU A 607 -29.53 -22.24 -37.95
C LEU A 607 -28.20 -21.66 -38.43
N ASP A 608 -27.07 -22.16 -37.95
CA ASP A 608 -25.75 -21.76 -38.44
C ASP A 608 -25.58 -22.09 -39.93
N TRP A 609 -25.90 -23.32 -40.31
CA TRP A 609 -25.73 -23.80 -41.67
C TRP A 609 -26.62 -23.05 -42.68
N VAL A 610 -27.91 -22.89 -42.35
CA VAL A 610 -28.89 -22.30 -43.28
C VAL A 610 -28.73 -20.79 -43.38
N THR A 611 -28.52 -20.08 -42.26
CA THR A 611 -28.58 -18.61 -42.23
C THR A 611 -27.38 -17.93 -41.60
N GLY A 612 -26.40 -18.69 -41.08
CA GLY A 612 -25.34 -18.13 -40.25
C GLY A 612 -25.90 -17.40 -39.04
N TYR A 613 -26.92 -18.00 -38.40
CA TYR A 613 -27.72 -17.40 -37.32
C TYR A 613 -28.53 -16.15 -37.70
N GLY A 614 -28.71 -15.94 -39.00
CA GLY A 614 -29.40 -14.77 -39.57
C GLY A 614 -28.47 -13.65 -39.99
N GLU A 615 -27.15 -13.81 -39.79
CA GLU A 615 -26.14 -12.78 -40.04
C GLU A 615 -25.41 -12.97 -41.39
N ARG A 616 -25.52 -14.12 -42.07
CA ARG A 616 -24.81 -14.38 -43.34
C ARG A 616 -25.76 -14.77 -44.49
N PRO A 617 -26.15 -13.81 -45.36
CA PRO A 617 -27.00 -14.10 -46.53
C PRO A 617 -26.37 -15.11 -47.49
N SER A 618 -25.04 -15.17 -47.56
CA SER A 618 -24.29 -16.14 -48.36
C SER A 618 -24.59 -17.59 -47.99
N ASN A 619 -24.87 -17.88 -46.71
CA ASN A 619 -25.23 -19.22 -46.25
C ASN A 619 -26.59 -19.65 -46.82
N VAL A 620 -27.53 -18.71 -46.91
CA VAL A 620 -28.85 -18.99 -47.50
C VAL A 620 -28.72 -19.25 -48.99
N VAL A 621 -27.87 -18.51 -49.69
CA VAL A 621 -27.55 -18.74 -51.12
C VAL A 621 -26.93 -20.13 -51.31
N GLY A 622 -25.91 -20.48 -50.52
CA GLY A 622 -25.28 -21.80 -50.58
C GLY A 622 -26.25 -22.95 -50.28
N THR A 623 -27.09 -22.79 -49.25
CA THR A 623 -28.15 -23.75 -48.90
C THR A 623 -29.16 -23.91 -50.03
N SER A 624 -29.55 -22.81 -50.68
CA SER A 624 -30.45 -22.82 -51.85
C SER A 624 -29.82 -23.57 -53.03
N MET A 625 -28.55 -23.33 -53.32
CA MET A 625 -27.82 -24.05 -54.37
C MET A 625 -27.70 -25.53 -54.08
N LEU A 626 -27.43 -25.92 -52.82
CA LEU A 626 -27.38 -27.33 -52.43
C LEU A 626 -28.75 -28.00 -52.55
N ALA A 627 -29.82 -27.33 -52.11
CA ALA A 627 -31.17 -27.85 -52.24
C ALA A 627 -31.50 -28.16 -53.72
N VAL A 628 -31.24 -27.19 -54.61
CA VAL A 628 -31.40 -27.38 -56.06
C VAL A 628 -30.58 -28.56 -56.58
N ALA A 629 -29.30 -28.66 -56.20
CA ALA A 629 -28.46 -29.78 -56.64
C ALA A 629 -28.98 -31.15 -56.15
N LEU A 630 -29.42 -31.23 -54.88
CA LEU A 630 -29.97 -32.46 -54.29
C LEU A 630 -31.28 -32.87 -54.93
N PHE A 631 -32.19 -31.92 -55.20
CA PHE A 631 -33.45 -32.22 -55.90
C PHE A 631 -33.21 -32.62 -57.35
N ALA A 632 -32.29 -31.97 -58.07
CA ALA A 632 -31.87 -32.38 -59.40
C ALA A 632 -31.34 -33.82 -59.43
N ALA A 633 -30.48 -34.19 -58.47
CA ALA A 633 -29.98 -35.56 -58.32
C ALA A 633 -31.10 -36.55 -57.96
N LEU A 634 -32.01 -36.16 -57.07
CA LEU A 634 -33.16 -36.98 -56.69
C LEU A 634 -34.10 -37.24 -57.88
N TYR A 635 -34.35 -36.24 -58.71
CA TYR A 635 -35.11 -36.39 -59.95
C TYR A 635 -34.43 -37.34 -60.93
N TYR A 636 -33.11 -37.26 -61.06
CA TYR A 636 -32.34 -38.17 -61.89
C TYR A 636 -32.43 -39.62 -61.39
N VAL A 637 -32.30 -39.86 -60.08
CA VAL A 637 -32.38 -41.21 -59.50
C VAL A 637 -33.78 -41.80 -59.61
N LEU A 638 -34.82 -40.99 -59.37
CA LEU A 638 -36.21 -41.45 -59.38
C LEU A 638 -36.78 -41.58 -60.80
N ALA A 639 -36.24 -40.85 -61.78
CA ALA A 639 -36.69 -40.88 -63.17
C ALA A 639 -35.50 -40.75 -64.15
N PRO A 640 -34.61 -41.76 -64.26
CA PRO A 640 -33.33 -41.67 -64.99
C PRO A 640 -33.45 -41.55 -66.53
N GLY A 641 -34.66 -41.61 -67.08
CA GLY A 641 -34.94 -41.43 -68.51
C GLY A 641 -35.89 -40.26 -68.82
N LEU A 642 -36.16 -39.38 -67.85
CA LEU A 642 -37.05 -38.23 -68.03
C LEU A 642 -36.49 -37.23 -69.06
N TYR A 643 -35.16 -37.06 -69.10
CA TYR A 643 -34.48 -36.23 -70.08
C TYR A 643 -33.26 -36.93 -70.65
N GLU A 644 -32.99 -36.74 -71.94
CA GLU A 644 -31.79 -37.28 -72.60
C GLU A 644 -30.51 -36.59 -72.12
N ASN A 645 -30.58 -35.30 -71.77
CA ASN A 645 -29.46 -34.54 -71.23
C ASN A 645 -29.61 -34.40 -69.69
N PRO A 646 -28.65 -34.91 -68.89
CA PRO A 646 -28.65 -34.77 -67.43
C PRO A 646 -28.74 -33.32 -66.92
N LEU A 647 -28.30 -32.32 -67.69
CA LEU A 647 -28.40 -30.91 -67.31
C LEU A 647 -29.85 -30.42 -67.21
N ASN A 648 -30.79 -31.05 -67.94
CA ASN A 648 -32.20 -30.66 -67.91
C ASN A 648 -32.87 -30.97 -66.56
N TYR A 649 -32.32 -31.88 -65.76
CA TYR A 649 -32.77 -32.11 -64.37
C TYR A 649 -32.43 -30.92 -63.47
N GLY A 650 -31.29 -30.27 -63.70
CA GLY A 650 -30.92 -29.03 -63.02
C GLY A 650 -31.84 -27.87 -63.40
N ILE A 651 -32.17 -27.73 -64.68
CA ILE A 651 -33.15 -26.72 -65.15
C ILE A 651 -34.53 -26.96 -64.54
N LEU A 652 -34.97 -28.24 -64.47
CA LEU A 652 -36.21 -28.62 -63.81
C LEU A 652 -36.22 -28.18 -62.35
N SER A 653 -35.17 -28.51 -61.60
CA SER A 653 -35.04 -28.17 -60.18
C SER A 653 -34.96 -26.66 -59.94
N ILE A 654 -34.15 -25.91 -60.71
CA ILE A 654 -34.13 -24.44 -60.64
C ILE A 654 -35.53 -23.88 -60.89
N GLY A 655 -36.20 -24.32 -61.96
CA GLY A 655 -37.55 -23.87 -62.29
C GLY A 655 -38.55 -24.17 -61.17
N SER A 656 -38.50 -25.38 -60.62
CA SER A 656 -39.33 -25.82 -59.48
C SER A 656 -39.07 -24.99 -58.23
N PHE A 657 -37.81 -24.71 -57.89
CA PHE A 657 -37.41 -23.91 -56.74
C PHE A 657 -37.99 -22.48 -56.74
N VAL A 658 -38.01 -21.80 -57.90
CA VAL A 658 -38.60 -20.45 -58.04
C VAL A 658 -40.08 -20.44 -58.48
N THR A 659 -40.71 -21.61 -58.64
CA THR A 659 -42.06 -21.71 -59.23
C THR A 659 -43.13 -20.92 -58.45
N LEU A 660 -43.08 -20.91 -57.12
CA LEU A 660 -44.06 -20.19 -56.28
C LEU A 660 -43.99 -18.66 -56.43
N LEU A 661 -42.88 -18.14 -56.94
CA LEU A 661 -42.66 -16.71 -57.19
C LEU A 661 -42.92 -16.30 -58.65
N LEU A 662 -42.58 -17.18 -59.61
CA LEU A 662 -42.66 -16.88 -61.05
C LEU A 662 -43.87 -17.50 -61.76
N GLY A 663 -44.63 -18.38 -61.10
CA GLY A 663 -45.92 -18.90 -61.59
C GLY A 663 -45.85 -19.91 -62.75
N GLN A 664 -44.66 -20.32 -63.20
CA GLN A 664 -44.50 -21.32 -64.27
C GLN A 664 -44.14 -22.69 -63.68
N ALA A 665 -45.13 -23.57 -63.55
CA ALA A 665 -44.91 -24.95 -63.15
C ALA A 665 -44.49 -25.80 -64.36
N SER A 666 -43.32 -26.45 -64.27
CA SER A 666 -42.89 -27.50 -65.19
C SER A 666 -43.88 -28.67 -65.13
N LYS A 667 -44.74 -28.83 -66.14
CA LYS A 667 -45.73 -29.93 -66.17
C LYS A 667 -45.03 -31.26 -66.50
N VAL A 668 -44.47 -31.91 -65.49
CA VAL A 668 -43.99 -33.29 -65.57
C VAL A 668 -45.16 -34.24 -65.33
N SER A 669 -45.33 -35.23 -66.21
CA SER A 669 -46.45 -36.18 -66.20
C SER A 669 -46.35 -37.27 -65.12
N ILE A 670 -45.21 -37.37 -64.42
CA ILE A 670 -44.96 -38.35 -63.36
C ILE A 670 -45.45 -37.78 -62.01
N PRO A 671 -46.46 -38.40 -61.35
CA PRO A 671 -47.05 -37.86 -60.13
C PRO A 671 -46.05 -37.63 -58.98
N LEU A 672 -45.08 -38.52 -58.81
CA LEU A 672 -44.05 -38.41 -57.76
C LEU A 672 -43.11 -37.21 -57.99
N ILE A 673 -42.70 -36.97 -59.24
CA ILE A 673 -41.84 -35.82 -59.59
C ILE A 673 -42.63 -34.52 -59.43
N ASN A 674 -43.91 -34.50 -59.82
CA ASN A 674 -44.77 -33.34 -59.59
C ASN A 674 -44.93 -33.03 -58.10
N PHE A 675 -45.18 -34.03 -57.25
CA PHE A 675 -45.22 -33.83 -55.79
C PHE A 675 -43.91 -33.28 -55.24
N LEU A 676 -42.77 -33.89 -55.60
CA LEU A 676 -41.45 -33.42 -55.17
C LEU A 676 -41.14 -32.00 -55.65
N SER A 677 -41.61 -31.61 -56.85
CA SER A 677 -41.47 -30.25 -57.36
C SER A 677 -42.27 -29.21 -56.55
N GLN A 678 -43.41 -29.61 -55.98
CA GLN A 678 -44.19 -28.73 -55.08
C GLN A 678 -43.50 -28.58 -53.72
N VAL A 679 -42.90 -29.65 -53.21
CA VAL A 679 -42.08 -29.60 -51.98
C VAL A 679 -40.86 -28.70 -52.20
N GLU A 680 -40.17 -28.84 -53.32
CA GLU A 680 -39.04 -27.99 -53.69
C GLU A 680 -39.46 -26.52 -53.84
N ALA A 681 -40.59 -26.25 -54.49
CA ALA A 681 -41.13 -24.89 -54.63
C ALA A 681 -41.42 -24.25 -53.27
N PHE A 682 -42.02 -25.01 -52.34
CA PHE A 682 -42.31 -24.52 -50.98
C PHE A 682 -41.02 -24.19 -50.23
N LEU A 683 -40.03 -25.08 -50.28
CA LEU A 683 -38.72 -24.86 -49.69
C LEU A 683 -38.01 -23.65 -50.31
N GLY A 684 -38.07 -23.49 -51.63
CA GLY A 684 -37.47 -22.37 -52.34
C GLY A 684 -38.09 -21.03 -51.96
N ALA A 685 -39.42 -20.96 -51.85
CA ALA A 685 -40.11 -19.77 -51.35
C ALA A 685 -39.65 -19.38 -49.93
N PHE A 686 -39.48 -20.37 -49.04
CA PHE A 686 -39.01 -20.14 -47.68
C PHE A 686 -37.55 -19.64 -47.65
N LEU A 687 -36.64 -20.29 -48.41
CA LEU A 687 -35.23 -19.90 -48.47
C LEU A 687 -35.04 -18.51 -49.10
N ILE A 688 -35.85 -18.13 -50.09
CA ILE A 688 -35.81 -16.77 -50.66
C ILE A 688 -36.29 -15.74 -49.65
N ALA A 689 -37.38 -16.00 -48.92
CA ALA A 689 -37.82 -15.12 -47.84
C ALA A 689 -36.76 -14.97 -46.75
N LEU A 690 -36.09 -16.07 -46.40
CA LEU A 690 -35.01 -16.09 -45.43
C LEU A 690 -33.78 -15.31 -45.93
N PHE A 691 -33.44 -15.42 -47.21
CA PHE A 691 -32.38 -14.63 -47.83
C PHE A 691 -32.66 -13.13 -47.71
N VAL A 692 -33.88 -12.69 -48.07
CA VAL A 692 -34.30 -11.29 -47.92
C VAL A 692 -34.22 -10.83 -46.46
N PHE A 693 -34.67 -11.68 -45.52
CA PHE A 693 -34.57 -11.39 -44.09
C PHE A 693 -33.11 -11.20 -43.65
N THR A 694 -32.23 -12.15 -43.97
CA THR A 694 -30.80 -12.07 -43.62
C THR A 694 -30.12 -10.88 -44.29
N LEU A 695 -30.46 -10.57 -45.55
CA LEU A 695 -29.90 -9.45 -46.29
C LEU A 695 -30.32 -8.12 -45.67
N THR A 696 -31.59 -7.98 -45.32
CA THR A 696 -32.11 -6.77 -44.66
C THR A 696 -31.45 -6.56 -43.31
N ARG A 697 -31.28 -7.63 -42.53
CA ARG A 697 -30.60 -7.60 -41.23
C ARG A 697 -29.12 -7.25 -41.36
N SER A 698 -28.46 -7.76 -42.40
CA SER A 698 -27.05 -7.49 -42.71
C SER A 698 -26.80 -6.09 -43.28
N ILE A 699 -27.80 -5.41 -43.86
CA ILE A 699 -27.66 -4.06 -44.44
C ILE A 699 -28.06 -2.96 -43.44
N ASN A 700 -29.04 -3.23 -42.57
CA ASN A 700 -29.53 -2.26 -41.57
C ASN A 700 -28.62 -2.14 -40.33
N ARG A 701 -27.45 -2.75 -40.38
CA ARG A 701 -26.43 -2.84 -39.35
C ARG A 701 -25.12 -2.46 -40.01
#